data_AF-A0AA39HVH1-F1
#
_entry.id   AF-A0AA39HVH1-F1
#
_cell.length_a   1.000
_cell.length_b   1.000
_cell.length_c   1.000
_cell.angle_alpha   90.00
_cell.angle_beta   90.00
_cell.angle_gamma   90.00
#
_symmetry.space_group_name_H-M   'P 1'
#
loop_
_entity.id
_entity.type
_entity.pdbx_description
1 polymer ?
#
loop_
_entity_poly.entity_id
_entity_poly.type
_entity_poly.pdbx_seq_one_letter_code
_entity_poly.pdbx_strand_id
1 'polypeptide(L)'
;MTIAQKKKSAKGEDVPDPPLPSTSGLHSLRQMERDLPEVTVEDYKFKLDADGQMRRVVEILDAPIKSDDSIKETSLQALLRAYENMVPGGKPDQVEIIYTISYRGYVRNLHEQMERIAKWAIHCREFAHLPIEDKRKLYCNFWHAIYAIERCARTTEFMGADTPPYIMLLTDSTAYDMYNYEYYMPEVDSEKLKSIVEHFKPFNALAMENLITPMKDLNLTTFELVYLCLYKVWNIKRIRDLNANTYIVAAKILDEASNELHEYYVNELRNTNYALRLSRICKLIDSIEFIYRRYSEIRLTADLCKVYRSSYGDSEFREGEEAVCLVCGGDASGFRCGVSSCRACAAFFRRSLEKGHQYKCQRVTYDCDVSKNVRDLCKYCRYKKCREVGMMVSARKTDPSEPSISVLNSFGEELRDCLPEVVVEDYNFKMDTNSQMQRVVNALQDDPFGNDTQETSLQALLRAYQNMVPGGKPVHVQIIYTVSYRGYVQNLHEQMERIAKWAIHCREFAHLPIEDKRKIYCNSWHALYAIERCARTVEFMGPDTPARTFLLTDSTACDLFNYEFSMPEVESAKLSHIVKHFEPFCIFVLENLIVPMRDLNLTTFEIVYLCMYKLWNIKKVRGLHTKTYTVATKALDDASDELHEYYINELRITNYASRLAAILKLIDGLDCIFRCRSEILLTADLCKVYNGIYGESEFRDYARNIT
;
A
#
# COMPACT_ATOMS: atom_id res chain seq x y z
N MET A 1 -37.32 22.90 3.93
CA MET A 1 -38.41 23.53 3.15
C MET A 1 -38.52 22.81 1.81
N THR A 2 -39.71 22.34 1.46
CA THR A 2 -40.07 21.61 0.23
C THR A 2 -39.87 22.50 -1.00
N ILE A 3 -39.04 22.09 -1.97
CA ILE A 3 -38.87 22.82 -3.23
C ILE A 3 -39.57 22.07 -4.35
N ALA A 4 -40.72 22.61 -4.77
CA ALA A 4 -41.45 22.22 -5.95
C ALA A 4 -40.94 22.98 -7.19
N GLN A 5 -40.72 22.20 -8.26
CA GLN A 5 -40.81 22.51 -9.68
C GLN A 5 -40.56 23.97 -10.15
N LYS A 6 -39.46 24.15 -10.89
CA LYS A 6 -39.41 25.03 -12.08
C LYS A 6 -38.39 24.49 -13.08
N LYS A 7 -38.88 23.75 -14.08
CA LYS A 7 -38.16 23.48 -15.34
C LYS A 7 -38.02 24.80 -16.11
N LYS A 8 -36.81 25.30 -16.30
CA LYS A 8 -36.44 26.17 -17.43
C LYS A 8 -34.99 25.88 -17.86
N SER A 9 -34.87 25.56 -19.14
CA SER A 9 -33.67 25.49 -19.99
C SER A 9 -32.50 26.37 -19.54
N ALA A 10 -31.32 25.78 -19.36
CA ALA A 10 -30.05 26.51 -19.27
C ALA A 10 -29.05 25.96 -20.30
N LYS A 11 -28.85 26.73 -21.37
CA LYS A 11 -27.58 26.80 -22.09
C LYS A 11 -26.66 27.71 -21.25
N GLY A 12 -25.35 27.43 -21.30
CA GLY A 12 -24.32 27.98 -20.42
C GLY A 12 -24.52 29.40 -19.90
N GLU A 13 -24.57 29.51 -18.58
CA GLU A 13 -24.37 30.73 -17.80
C GLU A 13 -23.66 30.33 -16.50
N ASP A 14 -22.83 31.25 -16.02
CA ASP A 14 -21.88 31.14 -14.91
C ASP A 14 -22.46 30.50 -13.63
N VAL A 15 -21.60 29.74 -12.94
CA VAL A 15 -21.86 29.26 -11.58
C VAL A 15 -22.08 30.50 -10.69
N PRO A 16 -23.24 30.66 -10.03
CA PRO A 16 -23.49 31.81 -9.18
C PRO A 16 -22.56 31.77 -7.96
N ASP A 17 -21.94 32.90 -7.63
CA ASP A 17 -21.16 33.06 -6.40
C ASP A 17 -21.99 32.62 -5.18
N PRO A 18 -21.38 31.90 -4.21
CA PRO A 18 -22.08 31.47 -3.01
C PRO A 18 -22.61 32.70 -2.23
N PRO A 19 -23.81 32.61 -1.64
CA PRO A 19 -24.36 33.72 -0.87
C PRO A 19 -23.45 34.04 0.32
N LEU A 20 -23.05 35.32 0.45
CA LEU A 20 -22.32 35.82 1.61
C LEU A 20 -23.07 35.43 2.91
N PRO A 21 -22.36 34.94 3.95
CA PRO A 21 -22.99 34.48 5.17
C PRO A 21 -23.77 35.63 5.83
N SER A 22 -25.06 35.42 6.05
CA SER A 22 -25.88 36.38 6.80
C SER A 22 -25.39 36.52 8.24
N THR A 23 -25.45 37.73 8.78
CA THR A 23 -25.00 38.07 10.15
C THR A 23 -25.69 37.27 11.26
N SER A 24 -26.85 36.65 10.98
CA SER A 24 -27.56 35.74 11.88
C SER A 24 -26.86 34.38 12.06
N GLY A 25 -26.18 33.86 11.03
CA GLY A 25 -25.44 32.59 11.11
C GLY A 25 -24.22 32.67 12.04
N LEU A 26 -23.48 33.78 11.98
CA LEU A 26 -22.32 34.07 12.84
C LEU A 26 -22.69 34.18 14.33
N HIS A 27 -23.88 34.69 14.64
CA HIS A 27 -24.34 34.85 16.03
C HIS A 27 -24.76 33.53 16.67
N SER A 28 -25.25 32.57 15.86
CA SER A 28 -25.58 31.20 16.30
C SER A 28 -24.31 30.38 16.59
N LEU A 29 -23.29 30.50 15.75
CA LEU A 29 -22.00 29.80 15.90
C LEU A 29 -21.27 30.20 17.18
N ARG A 30 -21.23 31.51 17.52
CA ARG A 30 -20.60 32.00 18.77
C ARG A 30 -21.28 31.51 20.04
N GLN A 31 -22.58 31.19 20.00
CA GLN A 31 -23.30 30.67 21.16
C GLN A 31 -23.03 29.17 21.40
N MET A 32 -22.68 28.43 20.33
CA MET A 32 -22.39 26.99 20.33
C MET A 32 -20.96 26.63 20.77
N GLU A 33 -20.07 27.61 20.96
CA GLU A 33 -18.65 27.38 21.28
C GLU A 33 -18.35 27.10 22.77
N ARG A 34 -19.33 27.20 23.66
CA ARG A 34 -19.11 27.10 25.12
C ARG A 34 -18.69 25.71 25.62
N ASP A 35 -19.04 24.64 24.89
CA ASP A 35 -18.74 23.25 25.25
C ASP A 35 -17.83 22.54 24.22
N LEU A 36 -17.10 23.31 23.40
CA LEU A 36 -16.21 22.76 22.37
C LEU A 36 -14.80 22.49 22.91
N PRO A 37 -14.07 21.50 22.36
CA PRO A 37 -12.69 21.22 22.75
C PRO A 37 -11.82 22.47 22.63
N GLU A 38 -10.93 22.66 23.59
CA GLU A 38 -10.01 23.79 23.62
C GLU A 38 -8.98 23.62 22.49
N VAL A 39 -9.24 24.29 21.36
CA VAL A 39 -8.30 24.41 20.24
C VAL A 39 -7.69 25.80 20.32
N THR A 40 -6.40 25.86 20.67
CA THR A 40 -5.62 27.10 20.75
C THR A 40 -4.66 27.22 19.58
N VAL A 41 -4.27 28.45 19.26
CA VAL A 41 -3.29 28.74 18.20
C VAL A 41 -2.06 29.35 18.86
N GLU A 42 -0.94 28.63 18.85
CA GLU A 42 0.36 29.09 19.35
C GLU A 42 1.37 29.07 18.19
N ASP A 43 2.05 30.18 17.88
CA ASP A 43 3.06 30.27 16.81
C ASP A 43 2.60 29.74 15.44
N TYR A 44 1.36 30.07 15.05
CA TYR A 44 0.71 29.58 13.82
C TYR A 44 0.44 28.07 13.79
N LYS A 45 0.37 27.41 14.95
CA LYS A 45 0.06 25.98 15.09
C LYS A 45 -1.22 25.77 15.88
N PHE A 46 -2.07 24.88 15.40
CA PHE A 46 -3.20 24.38 16.17
C PHE A 46 -2.70 23.43 17.27
N LYS A 47 -3.10 23.70 18.52
CA LYS A 47 -2.85 22.86 19.69
C LYS A 47 -4.19 22.30 20.17
N LEU A 48 -4.23 20.99 20.33
CA LEU A 48 -5.42 20.22 20.69
C LEU A 48 -5.01 19.09 21.65
N ASP A 49 -5.90 18.71 22.56
CA ASP A 49 -5.69 17.65 23.54
C ASP A 49 -5.78 16.24 22.89
N ALA A 50 -4.78 15.92 22.08
CA ALA A 50 -4.68 14.62 21.43
C ALA A 50 -4.47 13.48 22.45
N ASP A 51 -3.61 13.74 23.44
CA ASP A 51 -3.28 12.79 24.50
C ASP A 51 -4.49 12.46 25.38
N GLY A 52 -5.29 13.45 25.78
CA GLY A 52 -6.52 13.23 26.54
C GLY A 52 -7.58 12.49 25.73
N GLN A 53 -7.71 12.77 24.43
CA GLN A 53 -8.63 12.01 23.58
C GLN A 53 -8.18 10.55 23.40
N MET A 54 -6.88 10.31 23.16
CA MET A 54 -6.36 8.97 23.03
C MET A 54 -6.48 8.18 24.34
N ARG A 55 -6.30 8.83 25.50
CA ARG A 55 -6.58 8.20 26.80
C ARG A 55 -8.04 7.75 26.93
N ARG A 56 -9.02 8.59 26.58
CA ARG A 56 -10.44 8.20 26.56
C ARG A 56 -10.71 7.00 25.66
N VAL A 57 -10.08 6.96 24.48
CA VAL A 57 -10.17 5.81 23.58
C VAL A 57 -9.56 4.57 24.23
N VAL A 58 -8.38 4.66 24.84
CA VAL A 58 -7.72 3.53 25.51
C VAL A 58 -8.57 3.01 26.68
N GLU A 59 -9.19 3.90 27.46
CA GLU A 59 -10.13 3.52 28.53
C GLU A 59 -11.33 2.72 28.00
N ILE A 60 -11.86 3.10 26.83
CA ILE A 60 -12.91 2.33 26.15
C ILE A 60 -12.38 0.96 25.71
N LEU A 61 -11.17 0.92 25.13
CA LEU A 61 -10.56 -0.32 24.64
C LEU A 61 -10.19 -1.28 25.77
N ASP A 62 -9.87 -0.77 26.96
CA ASP A 62 -9.51 -1.57 28.15
C ASP A 62 -10.72 -1.91 29.04
N ALA A 63 -11.90 -1.39 28.72
CA ALA A 63 -13.11 -1.63 29.50
C ALA A 63 -13.44 -3.14 29.58
N PRO A 64 -13.94 -3.62 30.74
CA PRO A 64 -14.27 -5.03 30.93
C PRO A 64 -15.37 -5.47 29.97
N ILE A 65 -15.13 -6.62 29.34
CA ILE A 65 -15.98 -7.20 28.29
C ILE A 65 -17.33 -7.58 28.88
N LYS A 66 -18.39 -6.86 28.49
CA LYS A 66 -19.78 -7.22 28.79
C LYS A 66 -20.32 -8.21 27.74
N SER A 67 -19.61 -9.32 27.50
CA SER A 67 -20.11 -10.34 26.58
C SER A 67 -21.08 -11.26 27.32
N ASP A 68 -22.30 -11.34 26.82
CA ASP A 68 -23.21 -12.42 27.18
C ASP A 68 -22.74 -13.70 26.47
N ASP A 69 -22.03 -14.56 27.20
CA ASP A 69 -21.49 -15.83 26.68
C ASP A 69 -22.57 -16.81 26.18
N SER A 70 -23.86 -16.48 26.36
CA SER A 70 -24.98 -17.27 25.84
C SER A 70 -25.26 -17.04 24.34
N ILE A 71 -24.83 -15.92 23.75
CA ILE A 71 -25.03 -15.61 22.32
C ILE A 71 -23.83 -16.09 21.52
N LYS A 72 -24.01 -17.17 20.75
CA LYS A 72 -23.03 -17.65 19.76
C LYS A 72 -23.20 -16.89 18.44
N GLU A 73 -22.73 -15.66 18.39
CA GLU A 73 -22.62 -14.88 17.16
C GLU A 73 -21.16 -14.82 16.68
N THR A 74 -20.97 -14.67 15.37
CA THR A 74 -19.64 -14.45 14.76
C THR A 74 -19.17 -13.01 14.97
N SER A 75 -17.89 -12.72 14.70
CA SER A 75 -17.37 -11.35 14.78
C SER A 75 -18.11 -10.38 13.84
N LEU A 76 -18.48 -10.83 12.64
CA LEU A 76 -19.20 -10.00 11.67
C LEU A 76 -20.62 -9.67 12.14
N GLN A 77 -21.34 -10.67 12.66
CA GLN A 77 -22.69 -10.50 13.21
C GLN A 77 -22.69 -9.56 14.43
N ALA A 78 -21.70 -9.72 15.32
CA ALA A 78 -21.54 -8.85 16.49
C ALA A 78 -21.35 -7.38 16.09
N LEU A 79 -20.48 -7.14 15.10
CA LEU A 79 -20.21 -5.80 14.57
C LEU A 79 -21.39 -5.23 13.77
N LEU A 80 -22.16 -6.08 13.09
CA LEU A 80 -23.36 -5.68 12.35
C LEU A 80 -24.45 -5.21 13.32
N ARG A 81 -24.71 -5.99 14.38
CA ARG A 81 -25.63 -5.61 15.46
C ARG A 81 -25.19 -4.30 16.14
N ALA A 82 -23.89 -4.12 16.35
CA ALA A 82 -23.35 -2.93 16.98
C ALA A 82 -23.27 -1.72 16.04
N TYR A 83 -23.46 -1.88 14.73
CA TYR A 83 -23.30 -0.80 13.75
C TYR A 83 -24.27 0.37 14.02
N GLU A 84 -25.48 0.09 14.51
CA GLU A 84 -26.45 1.12 14.92
C GLU A 84 -25.90 2.02 16.04
N ASN A 85 -25.04 1.50 16.93
CA ASN A 85 -24.39 2.29 17.98
C ASN A 85 -23.32 3.24 17.43
N MET A 86 -22.74 2.92 16.27
CA MET A 86 -21.84 3.83 15.55
C MET A 86 -22.62 4.94 14.83
N VAL A 87 -23.92 4.74 14.61
CA VAL A 87 -24.82 5.61 13.83
C VAL A 87 -26.11 5.94 14.61
N PRO A 88 -26.04 6.71 15.72
CA PRO A 88 -27.15 6.91 16.65
C PRO A 88 -28.36 7.67 16.08
N GLY A 89 -28.28 8.20 14.85
CA GLY A 89 -29.31 9.05 14.22
C GLY A 89 -30.20 8.37 13.17
N GLY A 90 -30.03 7.08 12.88
CA GLY A 90 -30.80 6.41 11.81
C GLY A 90 -30.51 6.98 10.41
N LYS A 91 -31.44 6.89 9.44
CA LYS A 91 -31.22 7.48 8.10
C LYS A 91 -31.15 9.01 8.18
N PRO A 92 -30.26 9.68 7.41
CA PRO A 92 -30.17 11.14 7.39
C PRO A 92 -31.39 11.76 6.67
N ASP A 93 -32.56 11.76 7.31
CA ASP A 93 -33.82 12.23 6.68
C ASP A 93 -33.97 13.76 6.76
N GLN A 94 -33.23 14.43 7.65
CA GLN A 94 -33.18 15.89 7.81
C GLN A 94 -31.73 16.37 7.91
N VAL A 95 -31.07 16.52 6.76
CA VAL A 95 -29.70 17.02 6.68
C VAL A 95 -29.70 18.50 6.30
N GLU A 96 -29.08 19.34 7.14
CA GLU A 96 -28.83 20.74 6.82
C GLU A 96 -27.55 20.88 5.99
N ILE A 97 -27.63 21.56 4.83
CA ILE A 97 -26.45 21.90 4.03
C ILE A 97 -25.87 23.21 4.57
N ILE A 98 -24.66 23.13 5.12
CA ILE A 98 -23.90 24.24 5.66
C ILE A 98 -22.74 24.62 4.73
N TYR A 99 -22.42 25.91 4.70
CA TYR A 99 -21.30 26.46 3.90
C TYR A 99 -20.17 27.00 4.79
N THR A 100 -20.39 27.04 6.09
CA THR A 100 -19.41 27.49 7.08
C THR A 100 -19.25 26.42 8.16
N ILE A 101 -18.04 25.90 8.30
CA ILE A 101 -17.72 24.82 9.24
C ILE A 101 -16.94 25.40 10.42
N SER A 102 -17.49 25.32 11.63
CA SER A 102 -16.70 25.61 12.85
C SER A 102 -15.57 24.59 12.97
N TYR A 103 -14.32 25.07 12.98
CA TYR A 103 -13.16 24.17 13.09
C TYR A 103 -13.14 23.44 14.44
N ARG A 104 -13.51 24.13 15.53
CA ARG A 104 -13.67 23.51 16.87
C ARG A 104 -14.79 22.45 16.86
N GLY A 105 -15.90 22.75 16.20
CA GLY A 105 -17.00 21.79 16.02
C GLY A 105 -16.55 20.55 15.25
N TYR A 106 -15.79 20.74 14.17
CA TYR A 106 -15.20 19.64 13.40
C TYR A 106 -14.30 18.75 14.26
N VAL A 107 -13.39 19.33 15.06
CA VAL A 107 -12.51 18.57 15.96
C VAL A 107 -13.32 17.80 17.01
N ARG A 108 -14.35 18.41 17.61
CA ARG A 108 -15.25 17.70 18.54
C ARG A 108 -15.89 16.49 17.88
N ASN A 109 -16.44 16.66 16.68
CA ASN A 109 -17.09 15.58 15.97
C ASN A 109 -16.10 14.44 15.67
N LEU A 110 -14.85 14.76 15.27
CA LEU A 110 -13.81 13.74 15.11
C LEU A 110 -13.55 12.97 16.42
N HIS A 111 -13.41 13.67 17.55
CA HIS A 111 -13.21 13.04 18.85
C HIS A 111 -14.37 12.11 19.24
N GLU A 112 -15.61 12.56 19.04
CA GLU A 112 -16.80 11.73 19.26
C GLU A 112 -16.79 10.47 18.37
N GLN A 113 -16.42 10.62 17.10
CA GLN A 113 -16.33 9.49 16.16
C GLN A 113 -15.23 8.51 16.55
N MET A 114 -14.08 8.97 17.05
CA MET A 114 -13.04 8.09 17.60
C MET A 114 -13.60 7.20 18.72
N GLU A 115 -14.30 7.80 19.69
CA GLU A 115 -14.90 7.03 20.79
C GLU A 115 -15.98 6.06 20.31
N ARG A 116 -16.82 6.46 19.34
CA ARG A 116 -17.85 5.58 18.75
C ARG A 116 -17.23 4.40 18.02
N ILE A 117 -16.18 4.62 17.24
CA ILE A 117 -15.45 3.54 16.54
C ILE A 117 -14.78 2.58 17.55
N ALA A 118 -14.22 3.11 18.64
CA ALA A 118 -13.63 2.28 19.70
C ALA A 118 -14.71 1.42 20.40
N LYS A 119 -15.86 2.02 20.73
CA LYS A 119 -17.03 1.32 21.30
C LYS A 119 -17.56 0.25 20.34
N TRP A 120 -17.66 0.57 19.05
CA TRP A 120 -18.07 -0.39 18.03
C TRP A 120 -17.09 -1.57 17.92
N ALA A 121 -15.79 -1.31 17.87
CA ALA A 121 -14.76 -2.35 17.74
C ALA A 121 -14.75 -3.33 18.91
N ILE A 122 -15.03 -2.88 20.15
CA ILE A 122 -15.05 -3.75 21.34
C ILE A 122 -16.21 -4.76 21.36
N HIS A 123 -17.23 -4.58 20.50
CA HIS A 123 -18.28 -5.60 20.32
C HIS A 123 -17.76 -6.84 19.60
N CYS A 124 -16.70 -6.74 18.82
CA CYS A 124 -16.01 -7.92 18.31
C CYS A 124 -15.27 -8.61 19.45
N ARG A 125 -15.76 -9.81 19.83
CA ARG A 125 -15.23 -10.59 20.94
C ARG A 125 -13.72 -10.78 20.81
N GLU A 126 -13.26 -11.22 19.66
CA GLU A 126 -11.86 -11.52 19.40
C GLU A 126 -10.98 -10.29 19.54
N PHE A 127 -11.44 -9.13 19.08
CA PHE A 127 -10.73 -7.86 19.25
C PHE A 127 -10.68 -7.44 20.72
N ALA A 128 -11.79 -7.57 21.45
CA ALA A 128 -11.87 -7.19 22.86
C ALA A 128 -10.91 -7.98 23.77
N HIS A 129 -10.69 -9.26 23.44
CA HIS A 129 -9.79 -10.17 24.17
C HIS A 129 -8.30 -9.99 23.82
N LEU A 130 -7.95 -9.17 22.84
CA LEU A 130 -6.55 -8.90 22.52
C LEU A 130 -5.85 -8.15 23.67
N PRO A 131 -4.52 -8.31 23.83
CA PRO A 131 -3.72 -7.47 24.72
C PRO A 131 -3.92 -5.99 24.39
N ILE A 132 -3.93 -5.12 25.41
CA ILE A 132 -4.16 -3.68 25.22
C ILE A 132 -3.16 -3.05 24.23
N GLU A 133 -1.90 -3.49 24.24
CA GLU A 133 -0.88 -3.01 23.29
C GLU A 133 -1.24 -3.32 21.83
N ASP A 134 -1.76 -4.52 21.57
CA ASP A 134 -2.21 -4.91 20.22
C ASP A 134 -3.50 -4.15 19.85
N LYS A 135 -4.47 -4.03 20.78
CA LYS A 135 -5.69 -3.23 20.55
C LYS A 135 -5.37 -1.80 20.15
N ARG A 136 -4.40 -1.16 20.83
CA ARG A 136 -3.94 0.20 20.51
C ARG A 136 -3.35 0.30 19.11
N LYS A 137 -2.44 -0.62 18.76
CA LYS A 137 -1.80 -0.65 17.42
C LYS A 137 -2.83 -0.87 16.31
N LEU A 138 -3.75 -1.81 16.50
CA LEU A 138 -4.83 -2.06 15.55
C LEU A 138 -5.74 -0.84 15.42
N TYR A 139 -6.20 -0.28 16.54
CA TYR A 139 -7.09 0.89 16.53
C TYR A 139 -6.48 2.07 15.77
N CYS A 140 -5.22 2.42 16.08
CA CYS A 140 -4.49 3.48 15.38
C CYS A 140 -4.38 3.23 13.87
N ASN A 141 -4.29 1.97 13.45
CA ASN A 141 -4.21 1.59 12.05
C ASN A 141 -5.57 1.68 11.31
N PHE A 142 -6.70 1.40 11.96
CA PHE A 142 -7.99 1.30 11.26
C PHE A 142 -8.92 2.51 11.44
N TRP A 143 -8.86 3.27 12.54
CA TRP A 143 -9.98 4.17 12.89
C TRP A 143 -10.27 5.25 11.85
N HIS A 144 -9.25 5.86 11.25
CA HIS A 144 -9.44 6.86 10.19
C HIS A 144 -10.09 6.27 8.94
N ALA A 145 -9.70 5.03 8.58
CA ALA A 145 -10.25 4.34 7.43
C ALA A 145 -11.73 4.00 7.68
N ILE A 146 -12.08 3.53 8.88
CA ILE A 146 -13.47 3.26 9.26
C ILE A 146 -14.29 4.56 9.23
N TYR A 147 -13.76 5.66 9.78
CA TYR A 147 -14.41 6.96 9.69
C TYR A 147 -14.69 7.38 8.24
N ALA A 148 -13.71 7.24 7.34
CA ALA A 148 -13.88 7.56 5.93
C ALA A 148 -14.92 6.66 5.24
N ILE A 149 -14.84 5.34 5.45
CA ILE A 149 -15.78 4.35 4.91
C ILE A 149 -17.21 4.70 5.33
N GLU A 150 -17.41 4.91 6.62
CA GLU A 150 -18.72 5.18 7.20
C GLU A 150 -19.28 6.53 6.72
N ARG A 151 -18.49 7.61 6.75
CA ARG A 151 -18.94 8.92 6.25
C ARG A 151 -19.28 8.90 4.75
N CYS A 152 -18.49 8.20 3.94
CA CYS A 152 -18.78 8.05 2.51
C CYS A 152 -20.06 7.25 2.28
N ALA A 153 -20.23 6.10 2.94
CA ALA A 153 -21.43 5.28 2.81
C ALA A 153 -22.70 6.03 3.25
N ARG A 154 -22.64 6.74 4.38
CA ARG A 154 -23.74 7.57 4.87
C ARG A 154 -24.10 8.73 3.94
N THR A 155 -23.09 9.30 3.30
CA THR A 155 -23.30 10.30 2.26
C THR A 155 -24.09 9.67 1.10
N THR A 156 -23.77 8.43 0.69
CA THR A 156 -24.53 7.75 -0.38
C THR A 156 -25.96 7.38 0.02
N GLU A 157 -26.23 7.04 1.29
CA GLU A 157 -27.60 6.80 1.81
C GLU A 157 -28.48 8.05 1.72
N PHE A 158 -27.88 9.21 1.99
CA PHE A 158 -28.53 10.52 1.88
C PHE A 158 -28.65 11.00 0.42
N MET A 159 -27.71 10.64 -0.46
CA MET A 159 -27.68 11.08 -1.84
C MET A 159 -28.77 10.40 -2.68
N GLY A 160 -29.93 11.04 -2.78
CA GLY A 160 -30.94 10.70 -3.78
C GLY A 160 -30.47 10.95 -5.23
N ALA A 161 -31.35 10.68 -6.20
CA ALA A 161 -31.09 10.99 -7.61
C ALA A 161 -30.87 12.51 -7.86
N ASP A 162 -31.45 13.35 -7.00
CA ASP A 162 -31.43 14.81 -7.12
C ASP A 162 -30.31 15.49 -6.30
N THR A 163 -29.56 14.74 -5.48
CA THR A 163 -28.49 15.31 -4.65
C THR A 163 -27.22 15.53 -5.49
N PRO A 164 -26.66 16.75 -5.54
CA PRO A 164 -25.47 17.02 -6.33
C PRO A 164 -24.28 16.14 -5.91
N PRO A 165 -23.41 15.73 -6.85
CA PRO A 165 -22.32 14.79 -6.61
C PRO A 165 -21.16 15.39 -5.80
N TYR A 166 -21.37 16.50 -5.11
CA TYR A 166 -20.33 17.22 -4.37
C TYR A 166 -20.75 17.58 -2.94
N ILE A 167 -21.89 17.08 -2.49
CA ILE A 167 -22.35 17.22 -1.11
C ILE A 167 -21.80 16.05 -0.29
N MET A 168 -21.16 16.36 0.84
CA MET A 168 -20.60 15.37 1.76
C MET A 168 -21.16 15.55 3.17
N LEU A 169 -21.49 14.43 3.82
CA LEU A 169 -21.98 14.44 5.20
C LEU A 169 -20.82 14.77 6.16
N LEU A 170 -20.99 15.82 6.98
CA LEU A 170 -20.05 16.21 8.03
C LEU A 170 -20.40 15.57 9.37
N THR A 171 -21.68 15.61 9.73
CA THR A 171 -22.24 15.04 10.97
C THR A 171 -23.51 14.27 10.65
N ASP A 172 -24.12 13.61 11.63
CA ASP A 172 -25.34 12.83 11.39
C ASP A 172 -26.53 13.70 10.93
N SER A 173 -26.46 15.03 11.08
CA SER A 173 -27.50 15.99 10.70
C SER A 173 -27.03 17.14 9.80
N THR A 174 -25.75 17.21 9.43
CA THR A 174 -25.22 18.30 8.60
C THR A 174 -24.33 17.79 7.48
N ALA A 175 -24.45 18.41 6.31
CA ALA A 175 -23.61 18.17 5.14
C ALA A 175 -23.04 19.48 4.61
N TYR A 176 -22.00 19.42 3.79
CA TYR A 176 -21.37 20.59 3.20
C TYR A 176 -21.06 20.36 1.73
N ASP A 177 -20.94 21.46 0.98
CA ASP A 177 -20.44 21.45 -0.38
C ASP A 177 -18.91 21.37 -0.35
N MET A 178 -18.35 20.28 -0.91
CA MET A 178 -16.91 20.02 -0.89
C MET A 178 -16.08 21.03 -1.69
N TYR A 179 -16.69 21.82 -2.56
CA TYR A 179 -16.05 22.87 -3.36
C TYR A 179 -16.34 24.27 -2.81
N ASN A 180 -17.47 24.44 -2.13
CA ASN A 180 -17.93 25.72 -1.61
C ASN A 180 -18.15 25.67 -0.10
N TYR A 181 -17.07 25.60 0.68
CA TYR A 181 -17.14 25.71 2.14
C TYR A 181 -15.99 26.56 2.68
N GLU A 182 -16.21 27.17 3.85
CA GLU A 182 -15.18 27.92 4.57
C GLU A 182 -15.09 27.45 6.02
N TYR A 183 -13.89 27.42 6.59
CA TYR A 183 -13.72 27.21 8.02
C TYR A 183 -13.95 28.51 8.78
N TYR A 184 -14.58 28.39 9.95
CA TYR A 184 -14.74 29.45 10.93
C TYR A 184 -13.93 29.14 12.19
N MET A 185 -13.01 30.06 12.52
CA MET A 185 -12.31 30.10 13.80
C MET A 185 -11.90 31.55 14.08
N PRO A 186 -12.49 32.22 15.07
CA PRO A 186 -12.33 33.67 15.25
C PRO A 186 -10.89 34.11 15.57
N GLU A 187 -10.06 33.22 16.12
CA GLU A 187 -8.66 33.48 16.48
C GLU A 187 -7.68 33.33 15.30
N VAL A 188 -8.15 32.84 14.13
CA VAL A 188 -7.31 32.59 12.97
C VAL A 188 -7.73 33.50 11.82
N ASP A 189 -6.72 34.06 11.14
CA ASP A 189 -6.92 34.89 9.95
C ASP A 189 -7.68 34.12 8.86
N SER A 190 -8.74 34.75 8.33
CA SER A 190 -9.62 34.20 7.32
C SER A 190 -8.90 33.80 6.02
N GLU A 191 -7.84 34.53 5.61
CA GLU A 191 -7.05 34.18 4.43
C GLU A 191 -6.30 32.86 4.62
N LYS A 192 -5.86 32.57 5.85
CA LYS A 192 -5.19 31.30 6.19
C LYS A 192 -6.16 30.14 6.19
N LEU A 193 -7.36 30.33 6.74
CA LEU A 193 -8.42 29.33 6.70
C LEU A 193 -8.83 29.01 5.25
N LYS A 194 -8.92 30.03 4.38
CA LYS A 194 -9.14 29.84 2.94
C LYS A 194 -8.01 29.06 2.28
N SER A 195 -6.75 29.38 2.60
CA SER A 195 -5.60 28.62 2.10
C SER A 195 -5.67 27.15 2.48
N ILE A 196 -6.06 26.82 3.72
CA ILE A 196 -6.25 25.43 4.17
C ILE A 196 -7.32 24.74 3.33
N VAL A 197 -8.49 25.37 3.15
CA VAL A 197 -9.59 24.82 2.34
C VAL A 197 -9.13 24.50 0.91
N GLU A 198 -8.41 25.40 0.26
CA GLU A 198 -7.91 25.20 -1.11
C GLU A 198 -6.98 23.98 -1.22
N HIS A 199 -6.16 23.71 -0.19
CA HIS A 199 -5.31 22.51 -0.18
C HIS A 199 -6.09 21.20 -0.04
N PHE A 200 -7.26 21.23 0.60
CA PHE A 200 -8.12 20.04 0.78
C PHE A 200 -9.09 19.81 -0.39
N LYS A 201 -9.37 20.80 -1.24
CA LYS A 201 -10.27 20.62 -2.41
C LYS A 201 -9.85 19.48 -3.36
N PRO A 202 -8.57 19.35 -3.77
CA PRO A 202 -8.12 18.22 -4.59
C PRO A 202 -8.33 16.86 -3.90
N PHE A 203 -8.15 16.81 -2.57
CA PHE A 203 -8.38 15.61 -1.78
C PHE A 203 -9.86 15.22 -1.76
N ASN A 204 -10.77 16.19 -1.60
CA ASN A 204 -12.21 15.95 -1.66
C ASN A 204 -12.65 15.38 -3.02
N ALA A 205 -12.10 15.92 -4.12
CA ALA A 205 -12.38 15.40 -5.46
C ALA A 205 -11.92 13.94 -5.62
N LEU A 206 -10.73 13.60 -5.10
CA LEU A 206 -10.24 12.22 -5.10
C LEU A 206 -11.15 11.28 -4.30
N ALA A 207 -11.61 11.69 -3.11
CA ALA A 207 -12.52 10.90 -2.29
C ALA A 207 -13.87 10.67 -2.99
N MET A 208 -14.39 11.67 -3.71
CA MET A 208 -15.64 11.57 -4.46
C MET A 208 -15.55 10.55 -5.60
N GLU A 209 -14.48 10.64 -6.40
CA GLU A 209 -14.26 9.75 -7.55
C GLU A 209 -13.94 8.32 -7.13
N ASN A 210 -13.17 8.13 -6.06
CA ASN A 210 -12.60 6.82 -5.70
C ASN A 210 -13.36 6.08 -4.60
N LEU A 211 -14.19 6.76 -3.79
CA LEU A 211 -14.96 6.16 -2.69
C LEU A 211 -16.46 6.38 -2.86
N ILE A 212 -16.92 7.63 -2.87
CA ILE A 212 -18.36 7.94 -2.79
C ILE A 212 -19.10 7.47 -4.04
N THR A 213 -18.59 7.80 -5.24
CA THR A 213 -19.23 7.39 -6.50
C THR A 213 -19.26 5.86 -6.65
N PRO A 214 -18.15 5.13 -6.45
CA PRO A 214 -18.19 3.67 -6.53
C PRO A 214 -19.06 2.99 -5.45
N MET A 215 -19.12 3.54 -4.22
CA MET A 215 -20.05 3.05 -3.18
C MET A 215 -21.51 3.24 -3.57
N LYS A 216 -21.84 4.39 -4.20
CA LYS A 216 -23.18 4.68 -4.72
C LYS A 216 -23.56 3.74 -5.87
N ASP A 217 -22.65 3.57 -6.84
CA ASP A 217 -22.87 2.70 -8.01
C ASP A 217 -23.05 1.23 -7.60
N LEU A 218 -22.36 0.79 -6.54
CA LEU A 218 -22.53 -0.54 -5.98
C LEU A 218 -23.83 -0.69 -5.20
N ASN A 219 -24.45 0.41 -4.75
CA ASN A 219 -25.53 0.38 -3.78
C ASN A 219 -25.14 -0.53 -2.60
N LEU A 220 -24.06 -0.16 -1.93
CA LEU A 220 -23.44 -0.97 -0.88
C LEU A 220 -24.44 -1.22 0.26
N THR A 221 -24.64 -2.49 0.61
CA THR A 221 -25.53 -2.85 1.72
C THR A 221 -24.84 -2.67 3.07
N THR A 222 -25.61 -2.52 4.15
CA THR A 222 -25.04 -2.41 5.51
C THR A 222 -24.17 -3.62 5.86
N PHE A 223 -24.56 -4.82 5.41
CA PHE A 223 -23.77 -6.05 5.60
C PHE A 223 -22.38 -5.92 4.95
N GLU A 224 -22.33 -5.50 3.69
CA GLU A 224 -21.07 -5.31 2.94
C GLU A 224 -20.22 -4.18 3.53
N LEU A 225 -20.85 -3.12 4.03
CA LEU A 225 -20.18 -2.02 4.72
C LEU A 225 -19.47 -2.49 6.00
N VAL A 226 -20.17 -3.26 6.83
CA VAL A 226 -19.61 -3.81 8.07
C VAL A 226 -18.53 -4.84 7.75
N TYR A 227 -18.71 -5.65 6.70
CA TYR A 227 -17.66 -6.53 6.19
C TYR A 227 -16.39 -5.76 5.78
N LEU A 228 -16.52 -4.64 5.04
CA LEU A 228 -15.40 -3.78 4.67
C LEU A 228 -14.66 -3.23 5.90
N CYS A 229 -15.40 -2.77 6.91
CA CYS A 229 -14.83 -2.31 8.17
C CYS A 229 -14.11 -3.45 8.91
N LEU A 230 -14.72 -4.63 9.02
CA LEU A 230 -14.12 -5.81 9.64
C LEU A 230 -12.83 -6.22 8.91
N TYR A 231 -12.85 -6.23 7.58
CA TYR A 231 -11.66 -6.50 6.77
C TYR A 231 -10.54 -5.52 7.11
N LYS A 232 -10.83 -4.21 7.21
CA LYS A 232 -9.83 -3.20 7.57
C LYS A 232 -9.30 -3.36 9.00
N VAL A 233 -10.13 -3.76 9.96
CA VAL A 233 -9.71 -4.04 11.35
C VAL A 233 -8.70 -5.19 11.38
N TRP A 234 -8.98 -6.28 10.67
CA TRP A 234 -8.21 -7.52 10.74
C TRP A 234 -7.16 -7.69 9.64
N ASN A 235 -7.06 -6.77 8.67
CA ASN A 235 -5.97 -6.73 7.70
C ASN A 235 -4.69 -6.13 8.32
N ILE A 236 -4.05 -6.91 9.21
CA ILE A 236 -2.98 -6.46 10.09
C ILE A 236 -1.57 -6.85 9.62
N LYS A 237 -1.42 -7.44 8.42
CA LYS A 237 -0.12 -7.96 7.93
C LYS A 237 1.00 -6.91 7.90
N ARG A 238 0.65 -5.62 7.78
CA ARG A 238 1.61 -4.51 7.71
C ARG A 238 1.99 -3.92 9.07
N ILE A 239 1.25 -4.26 10.14
CA ILE A 239 1.52 -3.78 11.49
C ILE A 239 2.64 -4.64 12.06
N ARG A 240 3.71 -4.01 12.55
CA ARG A 240 4.87 -4.70 13.15
C ARG A 240 4.69 -4.86 14.65
N ASP A 241 5.43 -5.80 15.23
CA ASP A 241 5.54 -6.02 16.67
C ASP A 241 4.19 -6.36 17.35
N LEU A 242 3.29 -7.05 16.64
CA LEU A 242 2.09 -7.63 17.24
C LEU A 242 2.39 -9.01 17.83
N ASN A 243 1.54 -9.47 18.75
CA ASN A 243 1.62 -10.84 19.24
C ASN A 243 1.35 -11.84 18.09
N ALA A 244 2.10 -12.96 18.05
CA ALA A 244 1.91 -14.02 17.05
C ALA A 244 0.46 -14.54 17.01
N ASN A 245 -0.19 -14.67 18.17
CA ASN A 245 -1.59 -15.08 18.27
C ASN A 245 -2.54 -14.10 17.57
N THR A 246 -2.22 -12.80 17.58
CA THR A 246 -3.05 -11.76 16.93
C THR A 246 -3.11 -11.97 15.42
N TYR A 247 -2.00 -12.36 14.78
CA TYR A 247 -2.00 -12.73 13.35
C TYR A 247 -2.83 -13.98 13.06
N ILE A 248 -2.79 -14.98 13.96
CA ILE A 248 -3.57 -16.21 13.82
C ILE A 248 -5.07 -15.91 13.93
N VAL A 249 -5.47 -15.14 14.95
CA VAL A 249 -6.85 -14.71 15.15
C VAL A 249 -7.35 -13.91 13.94
N ALA A 250 -6.55 -12.96 13.45
CA ALA A 250 -6.89 -12.16 12.28
C ALA A 250 -7.15 -13.00 11.02
N ALA A 251 -6.30 -14.01 10.76
CA ALA A 251 -6.48 -14.91 9.63
C ALA A 251 -7.80 -15.69 9.74
N LYS A 252 -8.11 -16.22 10.93
CA LYS A 252 -9.36 -16.94 11.19
C LYS A 252 -10.60 -16.05 10.99
N ILE A 253 -10.59 -14.83 11.54
CA ILE A 253 -11.75 -13.93 11.44
C ILE A 253 -12.00 -13.49 10.00
N LEU A 254 -10.95 -13.24 9.22
CA LEU A 254 -11.12 -12.89 7.81
C LEU A 254 -11.68 -14.05 6.99
N ASP A 255 -11.33 -15.29 7.32
CA ASP A 255 -11.87 -16.49 6.67
C ASP A 255 -13.35 -16.70 7.01
N GLU A 256 -13.70 -16.64 8.30
CA GLU A 256 -15.09 -16.74 8.77
C GLU A 256 -15.98 -15.65 8.17
N ALA A 257 -15.54 -14.39 8.19
CA ALA A 257 -16.30 -13.27 7.61
C ALA A 257 -16.46 -13.40 6.08
N SER A 258 -15.47 -13.98 5.38
CA SER A 258 -15.57 -14.22 3.94
C SER A 258 -16.61 -15.30 3.62
N ASN A 259 -16.69 -16.34 4.44
CA ASN A 259 -17.72 -17.37 4.31
C ASN A 259 -19.12 -16.82 4.62
N GLU A 260 -19.27 -15.98 5.64
CA GLU A 260 -20.55 -15.31 5.91
C GLU A 260 -20.98 -14.38 4.77
N LEU A 261 -20.04 -13.68 4.14
CA LEU A 261 -20.33 -12.86 2.97
C LEU A 261 -20.82 -13.70 1.77
N HIS A 262 -20.27 -14.90 1.57
CA HIS A 262 -20.79 -15.85 0.59
C HIS A 262 -22.25 -16.22 0.89
N GLU A 263 -22.53 -16.66 2.12
CA GLU A 263 -23.89 -17.06 2.53
C GLU A 263 -24.87 -15.89 2.37
N TYR A 264 -24.46 -14.67 2.69
CA TYR A 264 -25.26 -13.47 2.46
C TYR A 264 -25.60 -13.27 0.98
N TYR A 265 -24.62 -13.39 0.08
CA TYR A 265 -24.87 -13.25 -1.36
C TYR A 265 -25.80 -14.32 -1.90
N VAL A 266 -25.54 -15.59 -1.57
CA VAL A 266 -26.27 -16.73 -2.13
C VAL A 266 -27.67 -16.84 -1.53
N ASN A 267 -27.82 -16.71 -0.21
CA ASN A 267 -29.09 -16.98 0.46
C ASN A 267 -29.97 -15.74 0.60
N GLU A 268 -29.40 -14.60 0.98
CA GLU A 268 -30.18 -13.37 1.22
C GLU A 268 -30.39 -12.57 -0.07
N LEU A 269 -29.31 -12.28 -0.80
CA LEU A 269 -29.40 -11.54 -2.06
C LEU A 269 -29.80 -12.41 -3.27
N ARG A 270 -29.84 -13.74 -3.10
CA ARG A 270 -30.13 -14.73 -4.15
C ARG A 270 -29.26 -14.53 -5.39
N ASN A 271 -28.03 -14.06 -5.18
CA ASN A 271 -27.05 -13.85 -6.23
C ASN A 271 -26.00 -14.95 -6.17
N THR A 272 -26.10 -15.92 -7.07
CA THR A 272 -25.13 -17.01 -7.16
C THR A 272 -23.82 -16.58 -7.82
N ASN A 273 -23.86 -15.64 -8.77
CA ASN A 273 -22.67 -15.04 -9.37
C ASN A 273 -22.39 -13.64 -8.79
N TYR A 274 -21.74 -13.62 -7.62
CA TYR A 274 -21.34 -12.40 -6.93
C TYR A 274 -19.86 -12.03 -7.18
N ALA A 275 -19.14 -12.74 -8.05
CA ALA A 275 -17.70 -12.51 -8.28
C ALA A 275 -17.41 -11.07 -8.75
N LEU A 276 -18.24 -10.56 -9.67
CA LEU A 276 -18.21 -9.17 -10.10
C LEU A 276 -18.37 -8.18 -8.93
N ARG A 277 -19.40 -8.40 -8.11
CA ARG A 277 -19.72 -7.51 -6.99
C ARG A 277 -18.59 -7.51 -5.95
N LEU A 278 -18.05 -8.68 -5.64
CA LEU A 278 -16.90 -8.82 -4.75
C LEU A 278 -15.68 -8.12 -5.35
N SER A 279 -15.32 -8.34 -6.62
CA SER A 279 -14.22 -7.65 -7.31
C SER A 279 -14.30 -6.11 -7.20
N ARG A 280 -15.51 -5.55 -7.31
CA ARG A 280 -15.72 -4.11 -7.14
C ARG A 280 -15.57 -3.65 -5.68
N ILE A 281 -16.00 -4.44 -4.70
CA ILE A 281 -15.72 -4.21 -3.26
C ILE A 281 -14.21 -4.25 -3.00
N CYS A 282 -13.46 -5.09 -3.70
CA CYS A 282 -12.01 -5.17 -3.57
C CYS A 282 -11.34 -3.88 -4.04
N LYS A 283 -11.77 -3.37 -5.20
CA LYS A 283 -11.32 -2.07 -5.71
C LYS A 283 -11.61 -0.94 -4.71
N LEU A 284 -12.71 -1.00 -3.96
CA LEU A 284 -13.01 -0.05 -2.89
C LEU A 284 -11.98 -0.12 -1.74
N ILE A 285 -11.58 -1.33 -1.32
CA ILE A 285 -10.53 -1.51 -0.30
C ILE A 285 -9.23 -0.82 -0.75
N ASP A 286 -8.80 -1.05 -1.99
CA ASP A 286 -7.61 -0.42 -2.57
C ASP A 286 -7.72 1.12 -2.59
N SER A 287 -8.91 1.63 -2.93
CA SER A 287 -9.21 3.07 -2.91
C SER A 287 -9.13 3.65 -1.50
N ILE A 288 -9.61 2.94 -0.48
CA ILE A 288 -9.60 3.40 0.91
C ILE A 288 -8.15 3.57 1.39
N GLU A 289 -7.28 2.58 1.13
CA GLU A 289 -5.86 2.66 1.46
C GLU A 289 -5.17 3.81 0.72
N PHE A 290 -5.50 4.01 -0.56
CA PHE A 290 -4.96 5.11 -1.36
C PHE A 290 -5.36 6.48 -0.79
N ILE A 291 -6.64 6.70 -0.50
CA ILE A 291 -7.14 7.96 0.06
C ILE A 291 -6.53 8.22 1.44
N TYR A 292 -6.45 7.19 2.30
CA TYR A 292 -5.80 7.31 3.60
C TYR A 292 -4.33 7.72 3.48
N ARG A 293 -3.58 7.12 2.55
CA ARG A 293 -2.19 7.49 2.32
C ARG A 293 -2.07 8.94 1.85
N ARG A 294 -2.90 9.38 0.91
CA ARG A 294 -2.91 10.77 0.43
C ARG A 294 -3.24 11.74 1.56
N TYR A 295 -4.17 11.38 2.44
CA TYR A 295 -4.46 12.15 3.65
C TYR A 295 -3.24 12.24 4.57
N SER A 296 -2.53 11.12 4.80
CA SER A 296 -1.31 11.08 5.59
C SER A 296 -0.17 11.91 4.98
N GLU A 297 -0.02 11.92 3.66
CA GLU A 297 0.99 12.72 2.94
C GLU A 297 0.68 14.22 3.03
N ILE A 298 -0.58 14.62 2.87
CA ILE A 298 -1.04 16.00 3.06
C ILE A 298 -0.75 16.43 4.50
N ARG A 299 -1.02 15.55 5.48
CA ARG A 299 -0.76 15.81 6.88
C ARG A 299 0.73 15.94 7.19
N LEU A 300 1.57 15.00 6.72
CA LEU A 300 3.02 15.05 6.87
C LEU A 300 3.62 16.31 6.24
N THR A 301 3.13 16.70 5.06
CA THR A 301 3.53 17.94 4.40
C THR A 301 3.13 19.15 5.24
N ALA A 302 1.91 19.14 5.78
CA ALA A 302 1.44 20.20 6.66
C ALA A 302 2.24 20.27 7.98
N ASP A 303 2.66 19.13 8.54
CA ASP A 303 3.53 19.06 9.72
C ASP A 303 4.97 19.55 9.39
N LEU A 304 5.54 19.16 8.25
CA LEU A 304 6.84 19.61 7.74
C LEU A 304 6.85 21.12 7.45
N CYS A 305 5.77 21.64 6.88
CA CYS A 305 5.52 23.06 6.66
C CYS A 305 5.12 23.80 7.95
N LYS A 306 5.07 23.10 9.11
CA LYS A 306 4.74 23.63 10.43
C LYS A 306 3.35 24.28 10.54
N VAL A 307 2.41 23.85 9.69
CA VAL A 307 1.01 24.30 9.65
C VAL A 307 0.18 23.66 10.78
N TYR A 308 0.50 22.41 11.16
CA TYR A 308 -0.11 21.72 12.30
C TYR A 308 0.96 21.21 13.28
N ARG A 309 0.58 21.04 14.55
CA ARG A 309 1.31 20.24 15.54
C ARG A 309 0.31 19.29 16.21
N SER A 310 -0.29 18.41 15.40
CA SER A 310 -1.28 17.43 15.86
C SER A 310 -0.66 16.04 15.83
N SER A 311 -0.53 15.39 16.98
CA SER A 311 0.17 14.11 17.19
C SER A 311 -0.68 12.86 16.99
N TYR A 312 -1.88 12.94 16.41
CA TYR A 312 -2.65 11.72 16.11
C TYR A 312 -1.99 10.84 15.04
N GLY A 313 -1.04 9.98 15.41
CA GLY A 313 -0.65 8.83 14.59
C GLY A 313 0.84 8.49 14.53
N ASP A 314 1.74 9.48 14.40
CA ASP A 314 3.15 9.17 14.07
C ASP A 314 4.21 9.76 15.03
N SER A 315 3.86 10.74 15.88
CA SER A 315 4.83 11.39 16.77
C SER A 315 4.80 10.91 18.23
N GLU A 316 3.79 10.13 18.64
CA GLU A 316 3.60 9.70 20.03
C GLU A 316 4.41 8.46 20.46
N PHE A 317 5.27 7.90 19.60
CA PHE A 317 6.14 6.77 19.95
C PHE A 317 7.63 7.12 20.05
N ARG A 318 7.99 8.40 20.22
CA ARG A 318 9.38 8.82 20.42
C ARG A 318 9.68 9.63 21.68
N GLU A 319 8.70 10.01 22.48
CA GLU A 319 8.95 10.76 23.71
C GLU A 319 8.34 10.02 24.91
N GLY A 320 9.17 9.20 25.56
CA GLY A 320 8.78 8.49 26.79
C GLY A 320 9.71 7.37 27.24
N GLU A 321 10.51 6.77 26.36
CA GLU A 321 11.54 5.83 26.79
C GLU A 321 12.80 6.59 27.21
N GLU A 322 13.24 6.43 28.45
CA GLU A 322 14.62 6.72 28.84
C GLU A 322 15.54 6.02 27.82
N ALA A 323 16.14 6.79 26.91
CA ALA A 323 16.87 6.21 25.79
C ALA A 323 17.89 5.20 26.31
N VAL A 324 17.76 3.93 25.93
CA VAL A 324 18.70 2.87 26.31
C VAL A 324 19.81 2.73 25.26
N CYS A 325 21.00 2.37 25.70
CA CYS A 325 22.14 2.16 24.82
C CYS A 325 21.99 0.80 24.13
N LEU A 326 21.78 0.82 22.82
CA LEU A 326 21.57 -0.40 22.02
C LEU A 326 22.73 -1.41 22.07
N VAL A 327 23.92 -0.97 22.50
CA VAL A 327 25.10 -1.84 22.66
C VAL A 327 25.11 -2.59 23.99
N CYS A 328 24.74 -1.93 25.10
CA CYS A 328 24.95 -2.47 26.44
C CYS A 328 23.75 -2.38 27.39
N GLY A 329 22.60 -1.94 26.91
CA GLY A 329 21.36 -1.80 27.68
C GLY A 329 21.38 -0.77 28.83
N GLY A 330 22.47 0.00 28.98
CA GLY A 330 22.55 1.06 30.00
C GLY A 330 22.05 2.40 29.46
N ASP A 331 21.90 3.39 30.33
CA ASP A 331 21.34 4.71 30.01
C ASP A 331 22.11 5.37 28.85
N ALA A 332 21.41 5.61 27.75
CA ALA A 332 21.95 6.36 26.62
C ALA A 332 21.90 7.85 26.93
N SER A 333 22.79 8.55 26.25
CA SER A 333 22.97 9.99 26.44
C SER A 333 22.59 10.76 25.16
N GLY A 334 21.76 10.16 24.32
CA GLY A 334 21.42 10.58 22.95
C GLY A 334 22.06 9.73 21.85
N PHE A 335 21.84 10.14 20.59
CA PHE A 335 22.42 9.50 19.41
C PHE A 335 23.89 9.88 19.24
N ARG A 336 24.78 8.88 19.23
CA ARG A 336 26.22 9.07 19.00
C ARG A 336 26.72 7.97 18.09
N CYS A 337 27.59 8.35 17.15
CA CYS A 337 28.05 7.44 16.10
C CYS A 337 26.88 6.79 15.34
N GLY A 338 25.81 7.54 15.05
CA GLY A 338 24.67 7.05 14.27
C GLY A 338 23.57 6.29 15.03
N VAL A 339 23.76 5.95 16.32
CA VAL A 339 22.81 5.10 17.08
C VAL A 339 22.59 5.62 18.52
N SER A 340 21.48 5.24 19.16
CA SER A 340 21.25 5.51 20.59
C SER A 340 22.30 4.77 21.44
N SER A 341 23.19 5.53 22.09
CA SER A 341 24.30 4.94 22.84
C SER A 341 24.76 5.74 24.05
N CYS A 342 25.31 5.03 25.04
CA CYS A 342 25.98 5.66 26.17
C CYS A 342 27.36 6.20 25.72
N ARG A 343 27.87 7.21 26.45
CA ARG A 343 29.18 7.84 26.15
C ARG A 343 30.32 6.82 26.09
N ALA A 344 30.27 5.77 26.92
CA ALA A 344 31.30 4.75 26.97
C ALA A 344 31.37 3.89 25.69
N CYS A 345 30.23 3.46 25.15
CA CYS A 345 30.20 2.65 23.92
C CYS A 345 30.57 3.48 22.70
N ALA A 346 30.13 4.73 22.61
CA ALA A 346 30.53 5.64 21.52
C ALA A 346 32.04 5.94 21.54
N ALA A 347 32.63 6.16 22.73
CA ALA A 347 34.07 6.38 22.86
C ALA A 347 34.89 5.10 22.57
N PHE A 348 34.39 3.94 23.00
CA PHE A 348 34.99 2.65 22.68
C PHE A 348 35.00 2.38 21.17
N PHE A 349 33.90 2.67 20.48
CA PHE A 349 33.78 2.48 19.04
C PHE A 349 34.75 3.38 18.25
N ARG A 350 34.82 4.68 18.58
CA ARG A 350 35.77 5.62 17.96
C ARG A 350 37.22 5.16 18.12
N ARG A 351 37.65 4.81 19.35
CA ARG A 351 39.01 4.31 19.59
C ARG A 351 39.34 3.01 18.85
N SER A 352 38.33 2.15 18.68
CA SER A 352 38.51 0.87 17.99
C SER A 352 38.72 1.08 16.49
N LEU A 353 38.05 2.07 15.89
CA LEU A 353 38.25 2.47 14.49
C LEU A 353 39.56 3.24 14.28
N GLU A 354 39.85 4.25 15.12
CA GLU A 354 41.06 5.09 15.01
C GLU A 354 42.35 4.28 15.10
N LYS A 355 42.36 3.17 15.84
CA LYS A 355 43.54 2.33 16.05
C LYS A 355 43.54 1.03 15.24
N GLY A 356 42.55 0.80 14.37
CA GLY A 356 42.44 -0.42 13.55
C GLY A 356 42.51 -1.72 14.37
N HIS A 357 42.00 -1.73 15.60
CA HIS A 357 42.25 -2.83 16.53
C HIS A 357 41.48 -4.11 16.14
N GLN A 358 42.21 -5.19 15.89
CA GLN A 358 41.64 -6.54 15.77
C GLN A 358 41.54 -7.18 17.17
N TYR A 359 40.35 -7.12 17.76
CA TYR A 359 40.10 -7.83 19.02
C TYR A 359 39.98 -9.34 18.78
N LYS A 360 40.34 -10.15 19.78
CA LYS A 360 40.07 -11.60 19.81
C LYS A 360 39.12 -11.91 20.96
N CYS A 361 38.14 -12.79 20.72
CA CYS A 361 37.25 -13.26 21.79
C CYS A 361 37.98 -14.30 22.65
N GLN A 362 38.36 -13.92 23.87
CA GLN A 362 39.11 -14.79 24.79
C GLN A 362 38.31 -16.02 25.25
N ARG A 363 36.98 -15.96 25.20
CA ARG A 363 36.09 -17.09 25.53
C ARG A 363 35.77 -17.98 24.33
N VAL A 364 36.16 -17.58 23.11
CA VAL A 364 35.91 -18.30 21.85
C VAL A 364 34.42 -18.61 21.57
N THR A 365 33.48 -18.04 22.32
CA THR A 365 32.03 -18.17 22.08
C THR A 365 31.50 -17.17 21.05
N TYR A 366 32.25 -16.09 20.81
CA TYR A 366 31.86 -14.98 19.91
C TYR A 366 30.50 -14.31 20.26
N ASP A 367 29.96 -14.59 21.45
CA ASP A 367 28.66 -14.16 21.94
C ASP A 367 28.68 -13.90 23.47
N CYS A 368 29.71 -13.18 23.94
CA CYS A 368 29.79 -12.80 25.36
C CYS A 368 28.77 -11.70 25.70
N ASP A 369 28.20 -11.76 26.91
CA ASP A 369 27.33 -10.72 27.46
C ASP A 369 28.01 -9.33 27.44
N VAL A 370 27.29 -8.35 26.89
CA VAL A 370 27.72 -6.96 26.69
C VAL A 370 26.91 -5.97 27.53
N SER A 371 26.19 -6.44 28.54
CA SER A 371 25.39 -5.60 29.47
C SER A 371 26.25 -4.57 30.22
N LYS A 372 25.63 -3.46 30.68
CA LYS A 372 26.28 -2.26 31.27
C LYS A 372 27.45 -2.58 32.23
N ASN A 373 27.27 -3.59 33.09
CA ASN A 373 28.22 -3.96 34.15
C ASN A 373 29.33 -4.92 33.70
N VAL A 374 29.17 -5.59 32.56
CA VAL A 374 30.08 -6.65 32.09
C VAL A 374 30.65 -6.42 30.68
N ARG A 375 30.21 -5.35 30.00
CA ARG A 375 30.63 -4.97 28.63
C ARG A 375 32.14 -4.85 28.40
N ASP A 376 32.93 -4.66 29.46
CA ASP A 376 34.39 -4.56 29.37
C ASP A 376 35.11 -5.93 29.37
N LEU A 377 34.40 -7.03 29.68
CA LEU A 377 34.96 -8.39 29.74
C LEU A 377 35.38 -8.93 28.37
N CYS A 378 34.67 -8.57 27.29
CA CYS A 378 35.01 -9.01 25.93
C CYS A 378 34.93 -7.85 24.94
N LYS A 379 36.09 -7.24 24.64
CA LYS A 379 36.21 -6.15 23.66
C LYS A 379 35.80 -6.59 22.26
N TYR A 380 36.01 -7.87 21.89
CA TYR A 380 35.57 -8.41 20.61
C TYR A 380 34.03 -8.38 20.49
N CYS A 381 33.30 -9.01 21.41
CA CYS A 381 31.84 -9.06 21.36
C CYS A 381 31.22 -7.68 21.51
N ARG A 382 31.81 -6.79 22.32
CA ARG A 382 31.37 -5.40 22.41
C ARG A 382 31.55 -4.65 21.09
N TYR A 383 32.68 -4.82 20.40
CA TYR A 383 32.93 -4.17 19.11
C TYR A 383 32.06 -4.76 17.99
N LYS A 384 31.86 -6.08 17.99
CA LYS A 384 30.89 -6.79 17.14
C LYS A 384 29.49 -6.19 17.33
N LYS A 385 29.03 -6.07 18.58
CA LYS A 385 27.72 -5.47 18.90
C LYS A 385 27.61 -4.01 18.46
N CYS A 386 28.66 -3.19 18.65
CA CYS A 386 28.69 -1.81 18.14
C CYS A 386 28.44 -1.75 16.63
N ARG A 387 29.00 -2.68 15.85
CA ARG A 387 28.79 -2.76 14.40
C ARG A 387 27.40 -3.29 14.06
N GLU A 388 26.92 -4.31 14.76
CA GLU A 388 25.58 -4.90 14.57
C GLU A 388 24.47 -3.88 14.80
N VAL A 389 24.61 -2.98 15.79
CA VAL A 389 23.62 -1.94 16.05
C VAL A 389 23.70 -0.76 15.07
N GLY A 390 24.71 -0.73 14.19
CA GLY A 390 24.86 0.30 13.16
C GLY A 390 25.72 1.51 13.53
N MET A 391 26.69 1.39 14.46
CA MET A 391 27.57 2.53 14.76
C MET A 391 28.44 2.93 13.55
N MET A 392 28.52 4.23 13.26
CA MET A 392 29.30 4.83 12.17
C MET A 392 30.07 6.10 12.62
N VAL A 393 31.23 6.37 12.01
CA VAL A 393 31.97 7.64 12.17
C VAL A 393 31.97 8.33 10.80
N SER A 394 31.53 9.58 10.74
CA SER A 394 31.52 10.39 9.52
C SER A 394 32.91 10.42 8.86
N ALA A 395 32.96 10.13 7.56
CA ALA A 395 34.12 9.73 6.78
C ALA A 395 35.33 10.69 6.84
N ARG A 396 36.53 10.12 7.04
CA ARG A 396 37.83 10.72 6.65
C ARG A 396 38.33 10.00 5.39
N LYS A 397 38.87 10.78 4.46
CA LYS A 397 39.53 10.36 3.21
C LYS A 397 40.87 9.67 3.51
N THR A 398 41.15 8.52 2.90
CA THR A 398 42.51 7.99 2.70
C THR A 398 42.58 7.08 1.47
N ASP A 399 43.68 7.24 0.73
CA ASP A 399 44.04 6.72 -0.60
C ASP A 399 44.22 5.19 -0.73
N PRO A 400 44.20 4.67 -1.98
CA PRO A 400 44.26 3.24 -2.30
C PRO A 400 45.71 2.72 -2.49
N SER A 401 45.96 1.48 -2.06
CA SER A 401 47.06 0.66 -2.59
C SER A 401 46.58 -0.78 -2.73
N GLU A 402 46.57 -1.27 -3.97
CA GLU A 402 46.18 -2.62 -4.40
C GLU A 402 47.23 -3.68 -4.02
N PRO A 403 46.90 -4.98 -4.19
CA PRO A 403 47.51 -5.65 -5.34
C PRO A 403 46.54 -6.51 -6.17
N SER A 404 46.92 -6.62 -7.45
CA SER A 404 46.33 -7.34 -8.58
C SER A 404 46.40 -8.87 -8.46
N ILE A 405 45.37 -9.57 -8.95
CA ILE A 405 45.46 -11.00 -9.32
C ILE A 405 44.77 -11.22 -10.67
N SER A 406 45.62 -11.48 -11.67
CA SER A 406 45.30 -11.86 -13.03
C SER A 406 45.09 -13.37 -13.15
N VAL A 407 43.86 -13.86 -13.03
CA VAL A 407 43.46 -15.19 -13.53
C VAL A 407 41.97 -15.15 -13.86
N LEU A 408 41.60 -15.12 -15.15
CA LEU A 408 40.36 -15.65 -15.76
C LEU A 408 40.20 -15.15 -17.21
N ASN A 409 41.26 -15.26 -18.02
CA ASN A 409 41.12 -15.20 -19.48
C ASN A 409 41.20 -16.62 -20.02
N SER A 410 40.05 -17.31 -20.10
CA SER A 410 39.86 -18.43 -21.05
C SER A 410 38.43 -18.97 -21.05
N PHE A 411 37.37 -18.16 -21.19
CA PHE A 411 36.08 -18.67 -21.68
C PHE A 411 35.26 -17.52 -22.31
N GLY A 412 35.05 -17.59 -23.63
CA GLY A 412 33.91 -16.95 -24.32
C GLY A 412 34.14 -15.59 -24.98
N GLU A 413 34.95 -15.53 -26.04
CA GLU A 413 34.98 -14.37 -26.96
C GLU A 413 33.71 -14.25 -27.83
N GLU A 414 32.89 -15.30 -27.94
CA GLU A 414 31.70 -15.33 -28.82
C GLU A 414 30.42 -14.72 -28.22
N LEU A 415 30.39 -14.36 -26.92
CA LEU A 415 29.22 -13.74 -26.26
C LEU A 415 29.25 -12.21 -26.23
N ARG A 416 30.34 -11.57 -26.68
CA ARG A 416 30.52 -10.11 -26.58
C ARG A 416 29.70 -9.34 -27.63
N ASP A 417 29.47 -9.93 -28.79
CA ASP A 417 28.82 -9.27 -29.92
C ASP A 417 27.28 -9.23 -29.85
N CYS A 418 26.68 -9.87 -28.84
CA CYS A 418 25.22 -9.89 -28.62
C CYS A 418 24.77 -9.14 -27.36
N LEU A 419 25.71 -8.57 -26.58
CA LEU A 419 25.40 -7.86 -25.35
C LEU A 419 25.17 -6.37 -25.65
N PRO A 420 24.13 -5.73 -25.07
CA PRO A 420 23.95 -4.29 -25.20
C PRO A 420 25.18 -3.56 -24.63
N GLU A 421 25.61 -2.51 -25.32
CA GLU A 421 26.73 -1.68 -24.92
C GLU A 421 26.33 -0.91 -23.65
N VAL A 422 26.80 -1.38 -22.49
CA VAL A 422 26.64 -0.68 -21.21
C VAL A 422 27.91 0.12 -20.98
N VAL A 423 27.81 1.44 -21.13
CA VAL A 423 28.91 2.37 -20.89
C VAL A 423 28.84 2.83 -19.44
N VAL A 424 29.94 2.68 -18.71
CA VAL A 424 30.09 3.15 -17.32
C VAL A 424 30.89 4.45 -17.33
N GLU A 425 30.23 5.58 -17.07
CA GLU A 425 30.87 6.88 -16.90
C GLU A 425 30.54 7.42 -15.51
N ASP A 426 31.54 7.69 -14.67
CA ASP A 426 31.35 8.28 -13.32
C ASP A 426 30.31 7.57 -12.44
N TYR A 427 30.33 6.23 -12.42
CA TYR A 427 29.36 5.37 -11.72
C TYR A 427 27.91 5.47 -12.23
N ASN A 428 27.72 6.07 -13.40
CA ASN A 428 26.44 6.11 -14.10
C ASN A 428 26.39 5.01 -15.16
N PHE A 429 25.33 4.21 -15.11
CA PHE A 429 25.04 3.17 -16.09
C PHE A 429 24.27 3.78 -17.26
N LYS A 430 24.83 3.84 -18.47
CA LYS A 430 24.07 4.15 -19.69
C LYS A 430 23.65 2.86 -20.37
N MET A 431 22.36 2.68 -20.58
CA MET A 431 21.78 1.56 -21.34
C MET A 431 20.94 2.12 -22.49
N ASP A 432 21.08 1.58 -23.70
CA ASP A 432 20.17 1.90 -24.79
C ASP A 432 18.80 1.25 -24.55
N THR A 433 17.88 2.02 -23.96
CA THR A 433 16.48 1.60 -23.75
C THR A 433 15.60 1.85 -24.97
N ASN A 434 16.06 2.64 -25.95
CA ASN A 434 15.22 3.09 -27.06
C ASN A 434 14.92 1.93 -28.02
N SER A 435 15.93 1.13 -28.36
CA SER A 435 15.76 -0.07 -29.19
C SER A 435 14.81 -1.09 -28.55
N GLN A 436 14.90 -1.29 -27.22
CA GLN A 436 13.99 -2.18 -26.51
C GLN A 436 12.56 -1.64 -26.45
N MET A 437 12.38 -0.35 -26.20
CA MET A 437 11.05 0.27 -26.20
C MET A 437 10.41 0.21 -27.59
N GLN A 438 11.19 0.33 -28.66
CA GLN A 438 10.68 0.16 -30.03
C GLN A 438 10.18 -1.27 -30.26
N ARG A 439 10.88 -2.30 -29.77
CA ARG A 439 10.42 -3.71 -29.85
C ARG A 439 9.09 -3.91 -29.11
N VAL A 440 8.95 -3.31 -27.93
CA VAL A 440 7.70 -3.33 -27.16
C VAL A 440 6.58 -2.61 -27.92
N VAL A 441 6.83 -1.42 -28.46
CA VAL A 441 5.82 -0.67 -29.23
C VAL A 441 5.39 -1.45 -30.47
N ASN A 442 6.32 -2.07 -31.19
CA ASN A 442 6.00 -2.92 -32.34
C ASN A 442 5.09 -4.09 -31.91
N ALA A 443 5.41 -4.77 -30.81
CA ALA A 443 4.57 -5.85 -30.27
C ALA A 443 3.16 -5.37 -29.85
N LEU A 444 3.02 -4.12 -29.38
CA LEU A 444 1.72 -3.52 -29.02
C LEU A 444 0.90 -3.07 -30.23
N GLN A 445 1.52 -2.97 -31.40
CA GLN A 445 0.87 -2.63 -32.66
C GLN A 445 0.43 -3.86 -33.46
N ASP A 446 0.91 -5.05 -33.09
CA ASP A 446 0.43 -6.30 -33.67
C ASP A 446 -1.08 -6.44 -33.43
N ASP A 447 -1.78 -7.06 -34.38
CA ASP A 447 -3.18 -7.47 -34.22
C ASP A 447 -3.26 -9.00 -34.37
N PRO A 448 -3.30 -9.75 -33.27
CA PRO A 448 -3.36 -11.20 -33.33
C PRO A 448 -4.75 -11.72 -33.71
N PHE A 449 -5.75 -10.85 -33.87
CA PHE A 449 -7.12 -11.24 -34.17
C PHE A 449 -7.36 -11.21 -35.69
N GLY A 450 -7.57 -12.39 -36.27
CA GLY A 450 -8.10 -12.53 -37.62
C GLY A 450 -9.63 -12.35 -37.68
N ASN A 451 -10.24 -12.76 -38.79
CA ASN A 451 -11.71 -12.79 -38.89
C ASN A 451 -12.30 -13.89 -37.96
N ASP A 452 -13.00 -13.42 -36.93
CA ASP A 452 -14.06 -14.11 -36.18
C ASP A 452 -13.63 -15.27 -35.24
N THR A 453 -13.06 -14.92 -34.08
CA THR A 453 -13.01 -15.82 -32.91
C THR A 453 -14.04 -15.35 -31.87
N GLN A 454 -14.99 -16.23 -31.51
CA GLN A 454 -15.99 -16.00 -30.45
C GLN A 454 -15.41 -16.14 -29.02
N GLU A 455 -14.12 -16.39 -28.89
CA GLU A 455 -13.41 -16.57 -27.61
C GLU A 455 -13.38 -15.26 -26.80
N THR A 456 -13.51 -15.38 -25.47
CA THR A 456 -13.40 -14.25 -24.55
C THR A 456 -11.95 -13.79 -24.42
N SER A 457 -11.74 -12.57 -23.91
CA SER A 457 -10.38 -12.07 -23.69
C SER A 457 -9.59 -12.86 -22.65
N LEU A 458 -10.24 -13.35 -21.58
CA LEU A 458 -9.55 -14.14 -20.57
C LEU A 458 -9.08 -15.49 -21.14
N GLN A 459 -9.92 -16.14 -21.94
CA GLN A 459 -9.57 -17.39 -22.64
C GLN A 459 -8.44 -17.17 -23.66
N ALA A 460 -8.52 -16.09 -24.45
CA ALA A 460 -7.48 -15.75 -25.42
C ALA A 460 -6.12 -15.50 -24.73
N LEU A 461 -6.13 -14.80 -23.58
CA LEU A 461 -4.94 -14.59 -22.75
C LEU A 461 -4.43 -15.91 -22.11
N LEU A 462 -5.32 -16.82 -21.73
CA LEU A 462 -4.97 -18.13 -21.17
C LEU A 462 -4.26 -18.99 -22.23
N ARG A 463 -4.78 -19.04 -23.46
CA ARG A 463 -4.12 -19.71 -24.58
C ARG A 463 -2.76 -19.08 -24.87
N ALA A 464 -2.70 -17.75 -24.88
CA ALA A 464 -1.47 -17.00 -25.14
C ALA A 464 -0.47 -17.02 -23.97
N TYR A 465 -0.81 -17.56 -22.80
CA TYR A 465 0.08 -17.57 -21.63
C TYR A 465 1.43 -18.25 -21.93
N GLN A 466 1.45 -19.20 -22.87
CA GLN A 466 2.67 -19.82 -23.39
C GLN A 466 3.62 -18.81 -24.08
N ASN A 467 3.12 -17.70 -24.63
CA ASN A 467 3.96 -16.64 -25.20
C ASN A 467 4.70 -15.87 -24.10
N MET A 468 4.09 -15.74 -22.92
CA MET A 468 4.74 -15.18 -21.73
C MET A 468 5.74 -16.18 -21.13
N VAL A 469 5.41 -17.48 -21.19
CA VAL A 469 6.17 -18.59 -20.60
C VAL A 469 6.48 -19.69 -21.65
N PRO A 470 7.43 -19.45 -22.57
CA PRO A 470 7.65 -20.32 -23.74
C PRO A 470 8.21 -21.72 -23.41
N GLY A 471 8.63 -21.97 -22.17
CA GLY A 471 9.28 -23.23 -21.75
C GLY A 471 8.38 -24.24 -21.02
N GLY A 472 7.09 -23.97 -20.80
CA GLY A 472 6.24 -24.84 -19.97
C GLY A 472 6.80 -24.96 -18.55
N LYS A 473 6.50 -26.03 -17.77
CA LYS A 473 7.02 -26.18 -16.38
C LYS A 473 8.56 -26.12 -16.32
N PRO A 474 9.18 -25.50 -15.30
CA PRO A 474 10.64 -25.48 -15.16
C PRO A 474 11.17 -26.89 -14.85
N VAL A 475 11.84 -27.55 -15.79
CA VAL A 475 12.33 -28.95 -15.62
C VAL A 475 13.84 -29.02 -15.34
N HIS A 476 14.63 -28.06 -15.88
CA HIS A 476 16.10 -28.05 -15.77
C HIS A 476 16.59 -26.71 -15.24
N VAL A 477 16.26 -26.40 -13.99
CA VAL A 477 16.65 -25.15 -13.33
C VAL A 477 17.97 -25.32 -12.60
N GLN A 478 18.98 -24.52 -12.97
CA GLN A 478 20.25 -24.44 -12.27
C GLN A 478 20.18 -23.46 -11.10
N ILE A 479 20.55 -23.90 -9.91
CA ILE A 479 20.72 -23.01 -8.75
C ILE A 479 22.07 -22.29 -8.89
N ILE A 480 22.02 -20.96 -9.01
CA ILE A 480 23.19 -20.09 -9.12
C ILE A 480 23.34 -19.25 -7.86
N TYR A 481 24.59 -19.02 -7.46
CA TYR A 481 24.95 -18.17 -6.32
C TYR A 481 25.57 -16.84 -6.77
N THR A 482 25.86 -16.70 -8.06
CA THR A 482 26.38 -15.49 -8.67
C THR A 482 25.48 -15.08 -9.82
N VAL A 483 24.87 -13.90 -9.73
CA VAL A 483 23.93 -13.37 -10.70
C VAL A 483 24.61 -12.29 -11.53
N SER A 484 24.74 -12.50 -12.83
CA SER A 484 25.22 -11.45 -13.74
C SER A 484 24.17 -10.35 -13.86
N TYR A 485 24.51 -9.12 -13.48
CA TYR A 485 23.58 -8.00 -13.61
C TYR A 485 23.22 -7.73 -15.07
N ARG A 486 24.19 -7.81 -15.99
CA ARG A 486 23.94 -7.67 -17.45
C ARG A 486 22.95 -8.73 -17.94
N GLY A 487 23.16 -9.98 -17.55
CA GLY A 487 22.25 -11.09 -17.88
C GLY A 487 20.85 -10.92 -17.29
N TYR A 488 20.77 -10.42 -16.05
CA TYR A 488 19.51 -10.10 -15.40
C TYR A 488 18.72 -9.01 -16.16
N VAL A 489 19.37 -7.92 -16.56
CA VAL A 489 18.69 -6.85 -17.31
C VAL A 489 18.28 -7.31 -18.72
N GLN A 490 19.12 -8.10 -19.39
CA GLN A 490 18.74 -8.69 -20.67
C GLN A 490 17.50 -9.57 -20.54
N ASN A 491 17.41 -10.39 -19.48
CA ASN A 491 16.22 -11.19 -19.23
C ASN A 491 14.99 -10.31 -19.00
N LEU A 492 15.12 -9.22 -18.22
CA LEU A 492 14.03 -8.25 -18.04
C LEU A 492 13.56 -7.66 -19.38
N HIS A 493 14.47 -7.29 -20.28
CA HIS A 493 14.12 -6.79 -21.60
C HIS A 493 13.35 -7.81 -22.44
N GLU A 494 13.80 -9.06 -22.46
CA GLU A 494 13.08 -10.15 -23.13
C GLU A 494 11.67 -10.34 -22.55
N GLN A 495 11.54 -10.27 -21.22
CA GLN A 495 10.25 -10.39 -20.55
C GLN A 495 9.30 -9.23 -20.85
N MET A 496 9.81 -8.00 -20.98
CA MET A 496 8.98 -6.87 -21.43
C MET A 496 8.34 -7.16 -22.79
N GLU A 497 9.11 -7.66 -23.75
CA GLU A 497 8.57 -8.00 -25.07
C GLU A 497 7.55 -9.14 -24.99
N ARG A 498 7.83 -10.19 -24.21
CA ARG A 498 6.91 -11.33 -24.03
C ARG A 498 5.59 -10.90 -23.40
N ILE A 499 5.63 -10.02 -22.39
CA ILE A 499 4.43 -9.48 -21.75
C ILE A 499 3.63 -8.61 -22.74
N ALA A 500 4.28 -7.81 -23.58
CA ALA A 500 3.61 -7.03 -24.61
C ALA A 500 2.90 -7.94 -25.64
N LYS A 501 3.61 -8.96 -26.13
CA LYS A 501 3.07 -10.00 -27.03
C LYS A 501 1.94 -10.81 -26.39
N TRP A 502 1.97 -11.00 -25.08
CA TRP A 502 0.85 -11.64 -24.37
C TRP A 502 -0.34 -10.70 -24.23
N ALA A 503 -0.13 -9.45 -23.81
CA ALA A 503 -1.19 -8.48 -23.53
C ALA A 503 -2.02 -8.16 -24.77
N ILE A 504 -1.43 -8.18 -25.96
CA ILE A 504 -2.13 -7.91 -27.22
C ILE A 504 -3.14 -9.01 -27.60
N HIS A 505 -3.11 -10.18 -26.95
CA HIS A 505 -4.16 -11.19 -27.08
C HIS A 505 -5.41 -10.89 -26.22
N CYS A 506 -5.43 -9.80 -25.46
CA CYS A 506 -6.67 -9.27 -24.91
C CYS A 506 -7.36 -8.41 -25.97
N ARG A 507 -8.57 -8.79 -26.37
CA ARG A 507 -9.30 -8.15 -27.47
C ARG A 507 -9.55 -6.68 -27.20
N GLU A 508 -10.07 -6.36 -26.02
CA GLU A 508 -10.36 -4.98 -25.65
C GLU A 508 -9.08 -4.12 -25.64
N PHE A 509 -7.94 -4.70 -25.27
CA PHE A 509 -6.65 -4.00 -25.19
C PHE A 509 -6.07 -3.76 -26.59
N ALA A 510 -6.13 -4.77 -27.47
CA ALA A 510 -5.63 -4.69 -28.84
C ALA A 510 -6.33 -3.61 -29.69
N HIS A 511 -7.59 -3.32 -29.41
CA HIS A 511 -8.36 -2.32 -30.14
C HIS A 511 -8.20 -0.89 -29.58
N LEU A 512 -7.44 -0.69 -28.50
CA LEU A 512 -7.19 0.64 -27.97
C LEU A 512 -6.23 1.45 -28.87
N PRO A 513 -6.30 2.80 -28.81
CA PRO A 513 -5.28 3.66 -29.37
C PRO A 513 -3.90 3.33 -28.79
N ILE A 514 -2.84 3.46 -29.59
CA ILE A 514 -1.47 3.12 -29.17
C ILE A 514 -1.01 3.97 -27.98
N GLU A 515 -1.48 5.20 -27.86
CA GLU A 515 -1.19 6.11 -26.75
C GLU A 515 -1.70 5.54 -25.42
N ASP A 516 -2.91 4.97 -25.43
CA ASP A 516 -3.52 4.35 -24.25
C ASP A 516 -2.86 3.00 -23.96
N LYS A 517 -2.62 2.17 -25.00
CA LYS A 517 -1.87 0.90 -24.85
C LYS A 517 -0.52 1.11 -24.16
N ARG A 518 0.25 2.10 -24.60
CA ARG A 518 1.57 2.43 -24.02
C ARG A 518 1.45 2.79 -22.55
N LYS A 519 0.51 3.67 -22.18
CA LYS A 519 0.32 4.09 -20.78
C LYS A 519 -0.11 2.93 -19.88
N ILE A 520 -1.06 2.12 -20.34
CA ILE A 520 -1.58 0.96 -19.60
C ILE A 520 -0.49 -0.11 -19.45
N TYR A 521 0.24 -0.42 -20.52
CA TYR A 521 1.35 -1.37 -20.49
C TYR A 521 2.46 -0.90 -19.55
N CYS A 522 2.91 0.36 -19.67
CA CYS A 522 3.93 0.93 -18.80
C CYS A 522 3.52 0.86 -17.32
N ASN A 523 2.23 1.08 -17.01
CA ASN A 523 1.71 0.98 -15.66
C ASN A 523 1.70 -0.46 -15.10
N SER A 524 1.53 -1.48 -15.94
CA SER A 524 1.21 -2.83 -15.50
C SER A 524 2.35 -3.85 -15.64
N TRP A 525 3.25 -3.70 -16.61
CA TRP A 525 4.18 -4.79 -17.01
C TRP A 525 5.05 -5.34 -15.87
N HIS A 526 5.51 -4.50 -14.96
CA HIS A 526 6.30 -4.94 -13.81
C HIS A 526 5.49 -5.84 -12.86
N ALA A 527 4.22 -5.51 -12.66
CA ALA A 527 3.33 -6.32 -11.84
C ALA A 527 3.04 -7.66 -12.52
N LEU A 528 2.87 -7.66 -13.85
CA LEU A 528 2.72 -8.88 -14.65
C LEU A 528 3.96 -9.77 -14.55
N TYR A 529 5.15 -9.18 -14.69
CA TYR A 529 6.43 -9.88 -14.47
C TYR A 529 6.54 -10.46 -13.05
N ALA A 530 6.16 -9.70 -12.03
CA ALA A 530 6.20 -10.17 -10.64
C ALA A 530 5.24 -11.33 -10.40
N ILE A 531 3.99 -11.25 -10.90
CA ILE A 531 3.00 -12.34 -10.82
C ILE A 531 3.58 -13.59 -11.46
N GLU A 532 4.06 -13.45 -12.70
CA GLU A 532 4.55 -14.57 -13.48
C GLU A 532 5.79 -15.19 -12.82
N ARG A 533 6.84 -14.43 -12.49
CA ARG A 533 8.02 -14.98 -11.82
C ARG A 533 7.72 -15.64 -10.47
N CYS A 534 6.80 -15.08 -9.68
CA CYS A 534 6.39 -15.70 -8.41
C CYS A 534 5.64 -17.01 -8.64
N ALA A 535 4.68 -17.04 -9.56
CA ALA A 535 3.95 -18.26 -9.91
C ALA A 535 4.88 -19.35 -10.42
N ARG A 536 5.84 -19.00 -11.27
CA ARG A 536 6.86 -19.91 -11.79
C ARG A 536 7.82 -20.43 -10.74
N THR A 537 8.17 -19.57 -9.79
CA THR A 537 8.95 -19.95 -8.61
C THR A 537 8.19 -21.00 -7.80
N VAL A 538 6.88 -20.81 -7.57
CA VAL A 538 6.03 -21.80 -6.89
C VAL A 538 5.95 -23.12 -7.65
N GLU A 539 5.76 -23.07 -8.97
CA GLU A 539 5.76 -24.28 -9.83
C GLU A 539 7.08 -25.04 -9.77
N PHE A 540 8.21 -24.32 -9.70
CA PHE A 540 9.55 -24.89 -9.57
C PHE A 540 9.79 -25.51 -8.19
N MET A 541 9.40 -24.81 -7.11
CA MET A 541 9.71 -25.22 -5.74
C MET A 541 9.05 -26.55 -5.38
N GLY A 542 7.84 -26.82 -5.86
CA GLY A 542 7.08 -27.97 -5.37
C GLY A 542 6.93 -27.96 -3.82
N PRO A 543 6.53 -29.08 -3.21
CA PRO A 543 6.34 -29.15 -1.76
C PRO A 543 7.66 -29.21 -0.95
N ASP A 544 8.76 -29.67 -1.55
CA ASP A 544 10.00 -30.03 -0.82
C ASP A 544 11.12 -28.98 -0.91
N THR A 545 10.98 -27.93 -1.73
CA THR A 545 12.04 -26.91 -1.90
C THR A 545 11.95 -25.82 -0.82
N PRO A 546 13.09 -25.38 -0.24
CA PRO A 546 13.11 -24.31 0.76
C PRO A 546 12.43 -23.03 0.26
N ALA A 547 11.66 -22.37 1.13
CA ALA A 547 10.92 -21.15 0.83
C ALA A 547 11.78 -19.98 0.28
N ARG A 548 13.11 -20.09 0.34
CA ARG A 548 14.03 -19.00 -0.02
C ARG A 548 14.53 -19.01 -1.47
N THR A 549 14.14 -19.97 -2.30
CA THR A 549 14.60 -20.04 -3.69
C THR A 549 13.70 -19.21 -4.61
N PHE A 550 14.29 -18.42 -5.51
CA PHE A 550 13.59 -17.56 -6.46
C PHE A 550 14.06 -17.82 -7.89
N LEU A 551 13.11 -17.99 -8.81
CA LEU A 551 13.40 -18.20 -10.22
C LEU A 551 13.74 -16.88 -10.91
N LEU A 552 14.98 -16.71 -11.36
CA LEU A 552 15.46 -15.51 -12.05
C LEU A 552 15.17 -15.55 -13.54
N THR A 553 15.40 -16.71 -14.18
CA THR A 553 15.16 -16.94 -15.59
C THR A 553 14.43 -18.27 -15.78
N ASP A 554 14.06 -18.63 -17.01
CA ASP A 554 13.36 -19.89 -17.26
C ASP A 554 14.21 -21.14 -16.94
N SER A 555 15.53 -20.98 -16.77
CA SER A 555 16.49 -22.06 -16.49
C SER A 555 17.40 -21.82 -15.28
N THR A 556 17.26 -20.69 -14.57
CA THR A 556 18.11 -20.38 -13.40
C THR A 556 17.32 -19.85 -12.22
N ALA A 557 17.71 -20.29 -11.02
CA ALA A 557 17.17 -19.82 -9.74
C ALA A 557 18.30 -19.43 -8.79
N CYS A 558 18.02 -18.53 -7.85
CA CYS A 558 18.96 -18.17 -6.79
C CYS A 558 18.33 -18.34 -5.41
N ASP A 559 19.18 -18.41 -4.39
CA ASP A 559 18.76 -18.27 -3.00
C ASP A 559 18.64 -16.77 -2.67
N LEU A 560 17.44 -16.33 -2.26
CA LEU A 560 17.13 -14.92 -1.98
C LEU A 560 18.01 -14.30 -0.87
N PHE A 561 18.63 -15.12 -0.02
CA PHE A 561 19.48 -14.67 1.08
C PHE A 561 20.95 -15.00 0.88
N ASN A 562 21.29 -15.74 -0.18
CA ASN A 562 22.64 -16.23 -0.42
C ASN A 562 22.98 -16.17 -1.91
N TYR A 563 23.10 -14.96 -2.43
CA TYR A 563 23.56 -14.71 -3.80
C TYR A 563 24.42 -13.44 -3.87
N GLU A 564 25.31 -13.38 -4.85
CA GLU A 564 26.14 -12.22 -5.15
C GLU A 564 25.84 -11.70 -6.55
N PHE A 565 25.67 -10.39 -6.73
CA PHE A 565 25.67 -9.82 -8.08
C PHE A 565 27.11 -9.72 -8.58
N SER A 566 27.35 -10.15 -9.82
CA SER A 566 28.61 -9.92 -10.53
C SER A 566 28.42 -8.86 -11.61
N MET A 567 29.30 -7.86 -11.58
CA MET A 567 29.54 -6.93 -12.68
C MET A 567 31.05 -6.76 -12.81
N PRO A 568 31.67 -7.20 -13.92
CA PRO A 568 33.12 -7.09 -14.10
C PRO A 568 33.67 -5.66 -13.90
N GLU A 569 32.84 -4.65 -14.15
CA GLU A 569 33.18 -3.24 -14.11
C GLU A 569 32.95 -2.58 -12.74
N VAL A 570 32.39 -3.30 -11.76
CA VAL A 570 32.05 -2.76 -10.43
C VAL A 570 32.68 -3.62 -9.35
N GLU A 571 33.34 -2.96 -8.40
CA GLU A 571 33.97 -3.59 -7.24
C GLU A 571 32.96 -4.41 -6.41
N SER A 572 33.26 -5.69 -6.17
CA SER A 572 32.38 -6.66 -5.48
C SER A 572 31.89 -6.17 -4.11
N ALA A 573 32.73 -5.47 -3.34
CA ALA A 573 32.35 -4.90 -2.04
C ALA A 573 31.17 -3.91 -2.14
N LYS A 574 31.09 -3.11 -3.22
CA LYS A 574 30.01 -2.16 -3.47
C LYS A 574 28.72 -2.86 -3.89
N LEU A 575 28.83 -3.90 -4.73
CA LEU A 575 27.69 -4.74 -5.12
C LEU A 575 27.09 -5.45 -3.90
N SER A 576 27.92 -5.97 -3.00
CA SER A 576 27.46 -6.63 -1.76
C SER A 576 26.67 -5.68 -0.84
N HIS A 577 27.02 -4.39 -0.82
CA HIS A 577 26.30 -3.38 -0.05
C HIS A 577 24.92 -3.11 -0.68
N ILE A 578 24.85 -3.01 -2.02
CA ILE A 578 23.59 -2.81 -2.76
C ILE A 578 22.64 -4.01 -2.54
N VAL A 579 23.14 -5.25 -2.66
CA VAL A 579 22.36 -6.49 -2.43
C VAL A 579 21.67 -6.49 -1.07
N LYS A 580 22.37 -6.08 0.01
CA LYS A 580 21.80 -6.02 1.36
C LYS A 580 20.62 -5.06 1.51
N HIS A 581 20.54 -4.01 0.69
CA HIS A 581 19.38 -3.11 0.69
C HIS A 581 18.15 -3.72 0.02
N PHE A 582 18.32 -4.76 -0.82
CA PHE A 582 17.22 -5.48 -1.45
C PHE A 582 16.69 -6.65 -0.61
N GLU A 583 17.41 -7.08 0.43
CA GLU A 583 16.99 -8.21 1.28
C GLU A 583 15.59 -8.04 1.91
N PRO A 584 15.22 -6.88 2.50
CA PRO A 584 13.86 -6.67 3.01
C PRO A 584 12.78 -6.76 1.93
N PHE A 585 13.11 -6.36 0.68
CA PHE A 585 12.22 -6.48 -0.46
C PHE A 585 12.05 -7.95 -0.87
N CYS A 586 13.12 -8.74 -0.89
CA CYS A 586 13.07 -10.18 -1.15
C CYS A 586 12.23 -10.93 -0.12
N ILE A 587 12.38 -10.61 1.18
CA ILE A 587 11.52 -11.16 2.26
C ILE A 587 10.07 -10.81 1.99
N PHE A 588 9.79 -9.54 1.64
CA PHE A 588 8.43 -9.10 1.37
C PHE A 588 7.79 -9.87 0.21
N VAL A 589 8.50 -10.04 -0.92
CA VAL A 589 8.03 -10.81 -2.09
C VAL A 589 7.75 -12.26 -1.68
N LEU A 590 8.63 -12.85 -0.88
CA LEU A 590 8.45 -14.21 -0.39
C LEU A 590 7.18 -14.37 0.46
N GLU A 591 7.04 -13.55 1.50
CA GLU A 591 5.95 -13.66 2.47
C GLU A 591 4.59 -13.22 1.93
N ASN A 592 4.57 -12.28 0.98
CA ASN A 592 3.33 -11.66 0.51
C ASN A 592 2.89 -12.13 -0.87
N LEU A 593 3.77 -12.75 -1.68
CA LEU A 593 3.40 -13.32 -2.98
C LEU A 593 3.67 -14.82 -3.05
N ILE A 594 4.93 -15.25 -2.92
CA ILE A 594 5.32 -16.65 -3.22
C ILE A 594 4.64 -17.62 -2.26
N VAL A 595 4.76 -17.39 -0.94
CA VAL A 595 4.14 -18.26 0.07
C VAL A 595 2.61 -18.30 -0.11
N PRO A 596 1.89 -17.17 -0.19
CA PRO A 596 0.44 -17.23 -0.39
C PRO A 596 0.01 -17.84 -1.73
N MET A 597 0.75 -17.61 -2.83
CA MET A 597 0.46 -18.25 -4.13
C MET A 597 0.61 -19.78 -4.05
N ARG A 598 1.63 -20.26 -3.33
CA ARG A 598 1.85 -21.69 -3.06
C ARG A 598 0.76 -22.27 -2.18
N ASP A 599 0.45 -21.61 -1.08
CA ASP A 599 -0.52 -22.11 -0.09
C ASP A 599 -1.94 -22.14 -0.66
N LEU A 600 -2.28 -21.21 -1.56
CA LEU A 600 -3.51 -21.25 -2.35
C LEU A 600 -3.47 -22.28 -3.48
N ASN A 601 -2.29 -22.77 -3.87
CA ASN A 601 -2.10 -23.58 -5.06
C ASN A 601 -2.81 -22.96 -6.27
N LEU A 602 -2.42 -21.73 -6.62
CA LEU A 602 -3.06 -21.00 -7.71
C LEU A 602 -2.94 -21.75 -9.03
N THR A 603 -4.07 -21.84 -9.72
CA THR A 603 -4.17 -22.42 -11.05
C THR A 603 -3.67 -21.43 -12.10
N THR A 604 -3.27 -21.94 -13.28
CA THR A 604 -2.92 -21.08 -14.42
C THR A 604 -4.05 -20.12 -14.79
N PHE A 605 -5.31 -20.55 -14.65
CA PHE A 605 -6.48 -19.70 -14.88
C PHE A 605 -6.49 -18.49 -13.93
N GLU A 606 -6.31 -18.72 -12.63
CA GLU A 606 -6.26 -17.65 -11.62
C GLU A 606 -5.05 -16.72 -11.81
N ILE A 607 -3.90 -17.27 -12.23
CA ILE A 607 -2.70 -16.47 -12.54
C ILE A 607 -2.96 -15.54 -13.73
N VAL A 608 -3.58 -16.06 -14.80
CA VAL A 608 -3.95 -15.26 -15.98
C VAL A 608 -5.01 -14.23 -15.63
N TYR A 609 -6.00 -14.58 -14.80
CA TYR A 609 -6.97 -13.62 -14.26
C TYR A 609 -6.28 -12.50 -13.46
N LEU A 610 -5.34 -12.83 -12.58
CA LEU A 610 -4.57 -11.83 -11.82
C LEU A 610 -3.78 -10.89 -12.73
N CYS A 611 -3.15 -11.44 -13.77
CA CYS A 611 -2.47 -10.64 -14.79
C CYS A 611 -3.46 -9.72 -15.54
N MET A 612 -4.61 -10.23 -15.98
CA MET A 612 -5.64 -9.44 -16.64
C MET A 612 -6.21 -8.35 -15.70
N TYR A 613 -6.38 -8.67 -14.41
CA TYR A 613 -6.81 -7.72 -13.39
C TYR A 613 -5.83 -6.55 -13.28
N LYS A 614 -4.53 -6.84 -13.17
CA LYS A 614 -3.48 -5.81 -13.08
C LYS A 614 -3.30 -5.02 -14.37
N LEU A 615 -3.48 -5.64 -15.54
CA LEU A 615 -3.47 -4.95 -16.83
C LEU A 615 -4.57 -3.89 -16.90
N TRP A 616 -5.79 -4.23 -16.50
CA TRP A 616 -6.96 -3.35 -16.59
C TRP A 616 -7.22 -2.49 -15.35
N ASN A 617 -6.40 -2.60 -14.30
CA ASN A 617 -6.47 -1.71 -13.14
C ASN A 617 -5.88 -0.32 -13.44
N ILE A 618 -6.58 0.43 -14.28
CA ILE A 618 -6.11 1.68 -14.89
C ILE A 618 -6.65 2.95 -14.22
N LYS A 619 -7.43 2.83 -13.13
CA LYS A 619 -8.06 4.00 -12.47
C LYS A 619 -7.05 5.08 -12.06
N LYS A 620 -5.83 4.68 -11.71
CA LYS A 620 -4.76 5.60 -11.28
C LYS A 620 -3.94 6.16 -12.45
N VAL A 621 -4.18 5.70 -13.69
CA VAL A 621 -3.38 6.07 -14.87
C VAL A 621 -3.93 7.35 -15.50
N ARG A 622 -3.18 8.44 -15.41
CA ARG A 622 -3.63 9.75 -15.90
C ARG A 622 -3.51 9.89 -17.42
N GLY A 623 -4.41 10.71 -17.99
CA GLY A 623 -4.36 11.11 -19.40
C GLY A 623 -4.78 10.01 -20.40
N LEU A 624 -5.55 9.02 -19.96
CA LEU A 624 -6.22 8.05 -20.84
C LEU A 624 -7.51 8.65 -21.42
N HIS A 625 -7.96 8.13 -22.56
CA HIS A 625 -9.26 8.48 -23.11
C HIS A 625 -10.39 8.01 -22.19
N THR A 626 -11.46 8.80 -22.03
CA THR A 626 -12.58 8.47 -21.14
C THR A 626 -13.21 7.11 -21.45
N LYS A 627 -13.34 6.76 -22.74
CA LYS A 627 -13.87 5.46 -23.18
C LYS A 627 -13.04 4.27 -22.69
N THR A 628 -11.74 4.46 -22.50
CA THR A 628 -10.80 3.41 -22.09
C THR A 628 -11.11 2.93 -20.67
N TYR A 629 -11.55 3.81 -19.77
CA TYR A 629 -12.02 3.41 -18.44
C TYR A 629 -13.30 2.57 -18.48
N THR A 630 -14.21 2.89 -19.41
CA THR A 630 -15.43 2.08 -19.62
C THR A 630 -15.09 0.70 -20.15
N VAL A 631 -14.17 0.63 -21.13
CA VAL A 631 -13.68 -0.63 -21.70
C VAL A 631 -12.99 -1.49 -20.63
N ALA A 632 -12.11 -0.88 -19.82
CA ALA A 632 -11.43 -1.58 -18.73
C ALA A 632 -12.40 -2.13 -17.68
N THR A 633 -13.42 -1.36 -17.34
CA THR A 633 -14.45 -1.80 -16.39
C THR A 633 -15.18 -3.02 -16.95
N LYS A 634 -15.63 -2.95 -18.21
CA LYS A 634 -16.31 -4.07 -18.86
C LYS A 634 -15.42 -5.31 -18.96
N ALA A 635 -14.17 -5.18 -19.40
CA ALA A 635 -13.25 -6.30 -19.53
C ALA A 635 -13.00 -7.02 -18.19
N LEU A 636 -12.91 -6.27 -17.08
CA LEU A 636 -12.78 -6.83 -15.74
C LEU A 636 -14.06 -7.50 -15.25
N ASP A 637 -15.22 -6.96 -15.65
CA ASP A 637 -16.51 -7.53 -15.29
C ASP A 637 -16.69 -8.89 -15.98
N ASP A 638 -16.48 -8.93 -17.30
CA ASP A 638 -16.55 -10.16 -18.10
C ASP A 638 -15.55 -11.23 -17.57
N ALA A 639 -14.31 -10.84 -17.26
CA ALA A 639 -13.32 -11.76 -16.68
C ALA A 639 -13.69 -12.26 -15.28
N SER A 640 -14.42 -11.47 -14.48
CA SER A 640 -14.85 -11.89 -13.15
C SER A 640 -16.01 -12.88 -13.20
N ASP A 641 -16.90 -12.75 -14.19
CA ASP A 641 -17.95 -13.73 -14.47
C ASP A 641 -17.33 -15.06 -14.95
N GLU A 642 -16.34 -15.02 -15.84
CA GLU A 642 -15.62 -16.23 -16.24
C GLU A 642 -14.89 -16.92 -15.08
N LEU A 643 -14.33 -16.14 -14.14
CA LEU A 643 -13.71 -16.70 -12.93
C LEU A 643 -14.75 -17.39 -12.03
N HIS A 644 -15.96 -16.84 -11.91
CA HIS A 644 -17.06 -17.52 -11.22
C HIS A 644 -17.38 -18.87 -11.86
N GLU A 645 -17.60 -18.88 -13.17
CA GLU A 645 -17.90 -20.11 -13.92
C GLU A 645 -16.78 -21.14 -13.78
N TYR A 646 -15.52 -20.71 -13.78
CA TYR A 646 -14.37 -21.57 -13.52
C TYR A 646 -14.42 -22.22 -12.12
N TYR A 647 -14.72 -21.44 -11.08
CA TYR A 647 -14.83 -21.99 -9.73
C TYR A 647 -15.97 -22.99 -9.59
N ILE A 648 -17.15 -22.67 -10.11
CA ILE A 648 -18.34 -23.51 -9.97
C ILE A 648 -18.25 -24.77 -10.84
N ASN A 649 -17.88 -24.63 -12.11
CA ASN A 649 -17.99 -25.72 -13.09
C ASN A 649 -16.73 -26.59 -13.14
N GLU A 650 -15.55 -25.95 -13.18
CA GLU A 650 -14.28 -26.67 -13.35
C GLU A 650 -13.70 -27.13 -12.01
N LEU A 651 -13.58 -26.22 -11.04
CA LEU A 651 -13.04 -26.56 -9.71
C LEU A 651 -14.09 -27.15 -8.75
N ARG A 652 -15.38 -27.04 -9.07
CA ARG A 652 -16.50 -27.52 -8.25
C ARG A 652 -16.49 -26.97 -6.82
N ILE A 653 -16.04 -25.73 -6.66
CA ILE A 653 -15.99 -25.01 -5.39
C ILE A 653 -17.26 -24.19 -5.27
N THR A 654 -18.19 -24.62 -4.43
CA THR A 654 -19.48 -23.92 -4.25
C THR A 654 -19.34 -22.63 -3.44
N ASN A 655 -18.43 -22.59 -2.47
CA ASN A 655 -18.06 -21.40 -1.72
C ASN A 655 -16.57 -21.10 -1.92
N TYR A 656 -16.27 -20.15 -2.80
CA TYR A 656 -14.91 -19.71 -3.12
C TYR A 656 -14.57 -18.34 -2.51
N ALA A 657 -15.42 -17.78 -1.63
CA ALA A 657 -15.24 -16.40 -1.14
C ALA A 657 -13.92 -16.21 -0.38
N SER A 658 -13.55 -17.13 0.52
CA SER A 658 -12.25 -17.10 1.19
C SER A 658 -11.06 -17.18 0.24
N ARG A 659 -11.19 -17.99 -0.82
CA ARG A 659 -10.16 -18.14 -1.85
C ARG A 659 -10.00 -16.83 -2.64
N LEU A 660 -11.10 -16.23 -3.05
CA LEU A 660 -11.09 -14.94 -3.73
C LEU A 660 -10.53 -13.84 -2.81
N ALA A 661 -10.94 -13.78 -1.54
CA ALA A 661 -10.39 -12.86 -0.54
C ALA A 661 -8.86 -12.99 -0.36
N ALA A 662 -8.34 -14.22 -0.42
CA ALA A 662 -6.90 -14.46 -0.37
C ALA A 662 -6.17 -13.98 -1.65
N ILE A 663 -6.80 -14.13 -2.83
CA ILE A 663 -6.33 -13.53 -4.09
C ILE A 663 -6.28 -12.00 -4.00
N LEU A 664 -7.19 -11.35 -3.26
CA LEU A 664 -7.13 -9.90 -3.02
C LEU A 664 -5.90 -9.50 -2.22
N LYS A 665 -5.57 -10.28 -1.18
CA LYS A 665 -4.36 -10.04 -0.38
C LYS A 665 -3.09 -10.12 -1.25
N LEU A 666 -3.08 -10.94 -2.30
CA LEU A 666 -1.99 -10.98 -3.28
C LEU A 666 -1.93 -9.69 -4.13
N ILE A 667 -3.09 -9.18 -4.58
CA ILE A 667 -3.20 -7.92 -5.32
C ILE A 667 -2.64 -6.74 -4.49
N ASP A 668 -2.96 -6.71 -3.20
CA ASP A 668 -2.44 -5.77 -2.20
C ASP A 668 -0.91 -5.85 -2.05
N GLY A 669 -0.36 -7.07 -2.05
CA GLY A 669 1.07 -7.34 -2.00
C GLY A 669 1.80 -6.81 -3.25
N LEU A 670 1.23 -7.05 -4.42
CA LEU A 670 1.77 -6.56 -5.71
C LEU A 670 1.86 -5.04 -5.77
N ASP A 671 0.84 -4.33 -5.30
CA ASP A 671 0.86 -2.87 -5.24
C ASP A 671 1.94 -2.34 -4.29
N CYS A 672 2.22 -3.08 -3.22
CA CYS A 672 3.28 -2.72 -2.27
C CYS A 672 4.68 -2.90 -2.87
N ILE A 673 4.91 -3.97 -3.62
CA ILE A 673 6.16 -4.21 -4.35
C ILE A 673 6.46 -3.06 -5.31
N PHE A 674 5.44 -2.59 -6.04
CA PHE A 674 5.58 -1.46 -6.94
C PHE A 674 5.98 -0.18 -6.19
N ARG A 675 5.33 0.11 -5.06
CA ARG A 675 5.68 1.25 -4.21
C ARG A 675 7.11 1.20 -3.68
N CYS A 676 7.51 0.08 -3.09
CA CYS A 676 8.86 -0.10 -2.57
C CYS A 676 9.90 0.07 -3.69
N ARG A 677 9.61 -0.43 -4.90
CA ARG A 677 10.46 -0.22 -6.06
C ARG A 677 10.56 1.26 -6.44
N SER A 678 9.45 1.99 -6.51
CA SER A 678 9.47 3.44 -6.78
C SER A 678 10.30 4.20 -5.74
N GLU A 679 10.15 3.87 -4.46
CA GLU A 679 10.92 4.50 -3.37
C GLU A 679 12.42 4.15 -3.45
N ILE A 680 12.77 2.92 -3.79
CA ILE A 680 14.16 2.49 -4.02
C ILE A 680 14.75 3.23 -5.22
N LEU A 681 14.02 3.33 -6.33
CA LEU A 681 14.48 4.04 -7.54
C LEU A 681 14.62 5.54 -7.29
N LEU A 682 13.67 6.18 -6.61
CA LEU A 682 13.75 7.60 -6.22
C LEU A 682 14.92 7.86 -5.27
N THR A 683 15.15 6.97 -4.29
CA THR A 683 16.29 7.06 -3.37
C THR A 683 17.61 6.90 -4.13
N ALA A 684 17.67 5.96 -5.07
CA ALA A 684 18.85 5.72 -5.86
C ALA A 684 19.14 6.86 -6.87
N ASP A 685 18.11 7.50 -7.42
CA ASP A 685 18.21 8.73 -8.22
C ASP A 685 18.71 9.91 -7.38
N LEU A 686 18.14 10.12 -6.18
CA LEU A 686 18.57 11.14 -5.22
C LEU A 686 20.02 10.94 -4.76
N CYS A 687 20.44 9.69 -4.60
CA CYS A 687 21.81 9.31 -4.27
C CYS A 687 22.75 9.28 -5.48
N LYS A 688 22.28 9.61 -6.69
CA LYS A 688 23.03 9.56 -7.96
C LYS A 688 23.67 8.19 -8.26
N VAL A 689 23.06 7.11 -7.77
CA VAL A 689 23.53 5.73 -7.97
C VAL A 689 23.17 5.19 -9.37
N TYR A 690 22.13 5.74 -10.00
CA TYR A 690 21.64 5.33 -11.33
C TYR A 690 21.39 6.51 -12.30
N ASN A 691 22.28 7.51 -12.32
CA ASN A 691 22.10 8.67 -13.19
C ASN A 691 22.44 8.33 -14.66
N GLY A 692 21.64 7.49 -15.33
CA GLY A 692 21.85 7.17 -16.74
C GLY A 692 21.03 6.04 -17.36
N ILE A 693 20.23 5.29 -16.60
CA ILE A 693 19.57 4.08 -17.15
C ILE A 693 18.34 4.41 -18.02
N TYR A 694 17.76 5.60 -17.88
CA TYR A 694 16.57 5.99 -18.62
C TYR A 694 16.81 7.30 -19.37
N GLY A 695 16.84 7.20 -20.71
CA GLY A 695 16.83 8.33 -21.62
C GLY A 695 15.60 9.23 -21.43
N GLU A 696 15.68 10.41 -22.02
CA GLU A 696 14.88 11.61 -21.76
C GLU A 696 13.34 11.48 -21.69
N SER A 697 12.77 12.41 -20.90
CA SER A 697 11.37 12.82 -20.71
C SER A 697 10.32 11.77 -20.28
N GLU A 698 10.07 10.69 -21.04
CA GLU A 698 8.87 9.86 -20.83
C GLU A 698 8.93 9.02 -19.54
N PHE A 699 10.12 8.57 -19.11
CA PHE A 699 10.27 7.81 -17.85
C PHE A 699 10.44 8.69 -16.60
N ARG A 700 10.92 9.93 -16.75
CA ARG A 700 10.82 10.92 -15.66
C ARG A 700 9.38 11.26 -15.37
N ASP A 701 8.54 11.34 -16.40
CA ASP A 701 7.10 11.49 -16.23
C ASP A 701 6.47 10.20 -15.66
N TYR A 702 6.97 9.01 -15.98
CA TYR A 702 6.56 7.77 -15.31
C TYR A 702 6.86 7.77 -13.81
N ALA A 703 8.09 8.10 -13.39
CA ALA A 703 8.46 8.21 -11.97
C ALA A 703 7.72 9.35 -11.24
N ARG A 704 7.45 10.48 -11.93
CA ARG A 704 6.68 11.62 -11.40
C ARG A 704 5.17 11.43 -11.39
N ASN A 705 4.61 10.58 -12.26
CA ASN A 705 3.16 10.28 -12.30
C ASN A 705 2.75 9.25 -11.23
N ILE A 706 3.73 8.58 -10.61
CA ILE A 706 3.52 7.61 -9.51
C ILE A 706 3.54 8.29 -8.13
N THR A 707 4.26 9.42 -7.99
CA THR A 707 4.07 10.38 -6.88
C THR A 707 2.79 11.18 -7.10
#